data_AF-A0A7C5Y507-F1
#
_entry.id   AF-A0A7C5Y507-F1
#
_cell.length_a   1.000
_cell.length_b   1.000
_cell.length_c   1.000
_cell.angle_alpha   90.00
_cell.angle_beta   90.00
_cell.angle_gamma   90.00
#
_symmetry.space_group_name_H-M   'P 1'
#
loop_
_entity.id
_entity.type
_entity.pdbx_description
1 polymer ?
#
loop_
_entity_poly.entity_id
_entity_poly.type
_entity_poly.pdbx_seq_one_letter_code
_entity_poly.pdbx_strand_id
1 'polypeptide(L)'
;MGGLIEWFFLSLSNSFSSYKLVYEIYYVPVMMYPVLLGIPLFFALFSIYEIFIKGITLPMSIIVRLRIIILLLIFTIFFGKLLSFINIYYMDTMYHERRFLPIIWMSISILSSISMTKLSIIKVKWIKPLVGIILTLSILSTILSVEYWLIVPYPRLNIKVLGGVGWLSLPQSRDLGTPILTFMTGFSYYYSEFIPSAYRINVYRYPIWQSIYPEVPLTLLYYNERCSPPYVFITSDDIVLVKRLSNSFFANYMIKTLPIVYNDSYVIVYSIPAGVPPSMYSQVIVVNKLRESNFSNLIYTVLSLGGYNYTTCLLDDEKMIKFAETLIISEDSSDFYLNFINWLKNSSAKRFLIFNPNGYGPFSNLMFSEIHSNEYILALFVESTLFNYTLPNERYIKALLIKPREQSKVLAWYSNGNNKTPFITEMNKGNYSIIYVNIFPLVNSYNGTLTLYVFTLMNEIFRHILADLPKAVNVCGSPLAPTSRTVEKLAFFKSAAIEGDVVIKPISVGALKLPSLSNILINIDNQRSITLANITSVNIHDYEIIEIHTKNMTFCTGIGFYTCLRIKDPIIYLSGESSIGLLINKMKEEVTIKGGKSLRIHIFNEVHLYVRNPRIKANGVAWFNGMHSIFSLYPRLMCSNHNLRVSGSMEFQVLVSDVYTFITGFTWSGKIIRDPPRLVFDEYNSLKRVLSYSLIVFIISSSVHYLIKYFKKLRNAG
;
A
#
# COMPACT_ATOMS: atom_id res chain seq x y z
N MET A 1 13.15 17.40 40.04
CA MET A 1 12.83 16.10 40.69
C MET A 1 11.40 15.66 40.45
N GLY A 2 10.36 16.50 40.61
CA GLY A 2 8.96 16.09 40.36
C GLY A 2 8.72 15.35 39.04
N GLY A 3 9.27 15.86 37.93
CA GLY A 3 9.19 15.18 36.63
C GLY A 3 9.93 13.84 36.56
N LEU A 4 11.06 13.68 37.28
CA LEU A 4 11.78 12.41 37.38
C LEU A 4 11.02 11.39 38.24
N ILE A 5 10.35 11.86 39.30
CA ILE A 5 9.56 11.00 40.18
C ILE A 5 8.26 10.58 39.51
N GLU A 6 7.55 11.49 38.85
CA GLU A 6 6.41 11.12 38.04
C GLU A 6 6.83 10.19 36.90
N TRP A 7 7.95 10.46 36.22
CA TRP A 7 8.50 9.56 35.22
C TRP A 7 8.82 8.17 35.80
N PHE A 8 9.39 8.09 37.00
CA PHE A 8 9.65 6.84 37.71
C PHE A 8 8.37 6.11 38.10
N PHE A 9 7.37 6.81 38.66
CA PHE A 9 6.07 6.21 39.01
C PHE A 9 5.20 5.86 37.79
N LEU A 10 5.27 6.64 36.71
CA LEU A 10 4.63 6.31 35.43
C LEU A 10 5.34 5.17 34.70
N SER A 11 6.66 5.00 34.88
CA SER A 11 7.41 3.86 34.34
C SER A 11 7.03 2.52 34.97
N LEU A 12 6.51 2.54 36.20
CA LEU A 12 5.93 1.38 36.86
C LEU A 12 4.53 1.01 36.32
N SER A 13 3.87 1.92 35.59
CA SER A 13 2.57 1.65 34.96
C SER A 13 2.74 1.25 33.49
N ASN A 14 1.99 0.25 33.03
CA ASN A 14 2.00 -0.27 31.65
C ASN A 14 1.76 0.79 30.54
N SER A 15 1.57 2.06 30.88
CA SER A 15 1.44 3.19 29.94
C SER A 15 2.74 3.63 29.25
N PHE A 16 3.88 3.00 29.51
CA PHE A 16 5.15 3.33 28.86
C PHE A 16 5.26 2.93 27.37
N SER A 17 4.17 2.47 26.75
CA SER A 17 4.06 2.39 25.29
C SER A 17 4.15 3.78 24.61
N SER A 18 4.08 4.86 25.37
CA SER A 18 4.27 6.25 24.92
C SER A 18 5.61 6.52 24.24
N TYR A 19 6.68 5.76 24.50
CA TYR A 19 7.97 5.98 23.83
C TYR A 19 7.86 5.74 22.31
N LYS A 20 7.12 4.70 21.89
CA LYS A 20 6.91 4.40 20.46
C LYS A 20 6.19 5.56 19.76
N LEU A 21 5.26 6.20 20.47
CA LEU A 21 4.51 7.38 20.02
C LEU A 21 5.36 8.66 20.00
N VAL A 22 6.22 8.88 21.00
CA VAL A 22 7.12 10.05 21.07
C VAL A 22 8.13 10.04 19.92
N TYR A 23 8.62 8.86 19.53
CA TYR A 23 9.53 8.74 18.39
C TYR A 23 8.83 9.08 17.06
N GLU A 24 7.57 8.67 16.88
CA GLU A 24 6.82 8.86 15.63
C GLU A 24 6.40 10.31 15.36
N ILE A 25 6.12 11.09 16.40
CA ILE A 25 5.70 12.51 16.25
C ILE A 25 6.92 13.44 16.25
N TYR A 26 8.10 12.92 16.60
CA TYR A 26 9.35 13.65 16.83
C TYR A 26 9.21 14.88 17.76
N TYR A 27 8.13 14.89 18.54
CA TYR A 27 7.79 15.84 19.57
C TYR A 27 8.59 15.51 20.83
N VAL A 28 9.13 16.50 21.53
CA VAL A 28 9.79 16.25 22.83
C VAL A 28 8.89 16.78 23.93
N PRO A 29 8.12 15.94 24.65
CA PRO A 29 7.31 16.40 25.78
C PRO A 29 8.15 17.23 26.76
N VAL A 30 7.61 18.34 27.29
CA VAL A 30 8.34 19.19 28.25
C VAL A 30 8.92 18.37 29.41
N MET A 31 8.19 17.36 29.89
CA MET A 31 8.65 16.49 30.98
C MET A 31 9.86 15.61 30.62
N MET A 32 10.15 15.38 29.33
CA MET A 32 11.28 14.58 28.88
C MET A 32 12.58 15.38 28.82
N TYR A 33 12.52 16.73 28.84
CA TYR A 33 13.73 17.57 28.82
C TYR A 33 14.69 17.29 29.98
N PRO A 34 14.25 17.17 31.25
CA PRO A 34 15.15 16.77 32.34
C PRO A 34 15.79 15.40 32.17
N VAL A 35 15.09 14.45 31.53
CA VAL A 35 15.61 13.10 31.26
C VAL A 35 16.64 13.15 30.14
N LEU A 36 16.32 13.82 29.04
CA LEU A 36 17.17 13.94 27.85
C LEU A 36 18.42 14.80 28.08
N LEU A 37 18.31 15.83 28.91
CA LEU A 37 19.39 16.79 29.21
C LEU A 37 20.15 16.46 30.49
N GLY A 38 19.63 15.52 31.28
CA GLY A 38 20.27 14.98 32.47
C GLY A 38 20.71 16.03 33.50
N ILE A 39 21.81 15.70 34.17
CA ILE A 39 22.41 16.52 35.25
C ILE A 39 22.91 17.88 34.78
N PRO A 40 23.54 18.04 33.59
CA PRO A 40 23.98 19.33 33.11
C PRO A 40 22.88 20.40 33.14
N LEU A 41 21.61 20.03 32.89
CA LEU A 41 20.49 20.97 32.98
C LEU A 41 20.34 21.58 34.39
N PHE A 42 20.46 20.78 35.44
CA PHE A 42 20.33 21.27 36.82
C PHE A 42 21.46 22.25 37.18
N PHE A 43 22.69 21.94 36.78
CA PHE A 43 23.84 22.81 36.97
C PHE A 43 23.74 24.09 36.16
N ALA A 44 23.26 24.01 34.91
CA ALA A 44 22.98 25.18 34.08
C ALA A 44 21.94 26.10 34.73
N LEU A 45 20.84 25.55 35.26
CA LEU A 45 19.82 26.34 35.97
C LEU A 45 20.39 27.02 37.23
N PHE A 46 21.27 26.33 37.97
CA PHE A 46 21.97 26.92 39.11
C PHE A 46 22.91 28.05 38.68
N SER A 47 23.65 27.89 37.59
CA SER A 47 24.48 28.95 37.02
C SER A 47 23.66 30.16 36.59
N ILE A 48 22.51 29.95 35.93
CA ILE A 48 21.58 31.03 35.55
C ILE A 48 21.10 31.77 36.80
N TYR A 49 20.67 31.04 37.84
CA TYR A 49 20.27 31.62 39.12
C TYR A 49 21.37 32.48 39.74
N GLU A 50 22.61 31.97 39.79
CA GLU A 50 23.74 32.70 40.33
C GLU A 50 24.03 33.99 39.52
N ILE A 51 24.02 33.91 38.19
CA ILE A 51 24.29 35.04 37.29
C ILE A 51 23.25 36.15 37.47
N PHE A 52 21.96 35.82 37.51
CA PHE A 52 20.89 36.81 37.52
C PHE A 52 20.47 37.28 38.91
N ILE A 53 20.39 36.38 39.89
CA ILE A 53 19.81 36.69 41.21
C ILE A 53 20.87 37.08 42.22
N LYS A 54 22.02 36.39 42.23
CA LYS A 54 23.10 36.70 43.18
C LYS A 54 24.09 37.75 42.68
N GLY A 55 24.04 38.11 41.40
CA GLY A 55 24.91 39.13 40.81
C GLY A 55 26.39 38.78 40.95
N ILE A 56 26.81 37.63 40.40
CA ILE A 56 28.22 37.22 40.44
C ILE A 56 29.10 38.33 39.86
N THR A 57 30.17 38.69 40.58
CA THR A 57 31.25 39.56 40.11
C THR A 57 32.10 38.85 39.06
N LEU A 58 31.55 38.60 37.88
CA LEU A 58 32.29 38.21 36.69
C LEU A 58 32.66 39.49 35.90
N PRO A 59 33.79 39.50 35.17
CA PRO A 59 34.09 40.56 34.22
C PRO A 59 32.91 40.80 33.28
N MET A 60 32.57 42.07 33.04
CA MET A 60 31.38 42.44 32.24
C MET A 60 31.37 41.78 30.86
N SER A 61 32.55 41.60 30.24
CA SER A 61 32.72 40.90 28.97
C SER A 61 32.25 39.43 29.00
N ILE A 62 32.47 38.73 30.11
CA ILE A 62 32.03 37.34 30.30
C ILE A 62 30.51 37.29 30.52
N ILE A 63 29.96 38.21 31.31
CA ILE A 63 28.51 38.29 31.56
C ILE A 63 27.75 38.47 30.25
N VAL A 64 28.21 39.35 29.37
CA VAL A 64 27.58 39.57 28.05
C VAL A 64 27.60 38.28 27.21
N ARG A 65 28.74 37.56 27.16
CA ARG A 65 28.82 36.28 26.43
C ARG A 65 27.88 35.22 27.00
N LEU A 66 27.76 35.12 28.33
CA LEU A 66 26.86 34.18 28.98
C LEU A 66 25.39 34.52 28.74
N ARG A 67 25.04 35.82 28.72
CA ARG A 67 23.69 36.25 28.34
C ARG A 67 23.34 35.82 26.92
N ILE A 68 24.27 35.90 25.97
CA ILE A 68 24.06 35.39 24.61
C ILE A 68 23.79 33.88 24.61
N ILE A 69 24.53 33.09 25.39
CA ILE A 69 24.31 31.63 25.49
C ILE A 69 22.95 31.32 26.13
N ILE A 70 22.55 32.07 27.15
CA ILE A 70 21.24 31.90 27.79
C ILE A 70 20.11 32.27 26.82
N LEU A 71 20.27 33.35 26.06
CA LEU A 71 19.33 33.73 24.99
C LEU A 71 19.26 32.65 23.91
N LEU A 72 20.39 32.09 23.49
CA LEU A 72 20.43 30.97 22.55
C LEU A 72 19.68 29.75 23.11
N LEU A 73 19.90 29.39 24.37
CA LEU A 73 19.20 28.28 25.02
C LEU A 73 17.68 28.48 25.01
N ILE A 74 17.22 29.65 25.45
CA ILE A 74 15.79 30.01 25.50
C ILE A 74 15.20 30.01 24.09
N PHE A 75 15.86 30.67 23.14
CA PHE A 75 15.45 30.73 21.74
C PHE A 75 15.33 29.33 21.16
N THR A 76 16.32 28.47 21.39
CA THR A 76 16.35 27.11 20.83
C THR A 76 15.22 26.24 21.38
N ILE A 77 14.94 26.31 22.69
CA ILE A 77 13.81 25.59 23.30
C ILE A 77 12.48 26.11 22.73
N PHE A 78 12.30 27.43 22.69
CA PHE A 78 11.08 28.05 22.18
C PHE A 78 10.85 27.73 20.70
N PHE A 79 11.89 27.86 19.88
CA PHE A 79 11.82 27.57 18.45
C PHE A 79 11.56 26.09 18.19
N GLY A 80 12.19 25.19 18.94
CA GLY A 80 11.90 23.76 18.88
C GLY A 80 10.44 23.45 19.20
N LYS A 81 9.86 24.10 20.22
CA LYS A 81 8.44 23.97 20.59
C LYS A 81 7.49 24.55 19.55
N LEU A 82 7.80 25.73 19.02
CA LEU A 82 7.04 26.36 17.95
C LEU A 82 7.03 25.47 16.70
N LEU A 83 8.18 24.90 16.35
CA LEU A 83 8.31 23.98 15.21
C LEU A 83 7.46 22.72 15.41
N SER A 84 7.52 22.12 16.60
CA SER A 84 6.65 21.01 16.98
C SER A 84 5.16 21.36 16.86
N PHE A 85 4.76 22.54 17.34
CA PHE A 85 3.38 23.03 17.22
C PHE A 85 2.97 23.19 15.75
N ILE A 86 3.82 23.79 14.92
CA ILE A 86 3.60 23.91 13.47
C ILE A 86 3.44 22.52 12.83
N ASN A 87 4.33 21.57 13.14
CA ASN A 87 4.27 20.20 12.63
C ASN A 87 2.97 19.49 13.01
N ILE A 88 2.54 19.62 14.26
CA ILE A 88 1.35 18.93 14.75
C ILE A 88 0.07 19.51 14.14
N TYR A 89 -0.07 20.84 14.11
CA TYR A 89 -1.35 21.50 13.81
C TYR A 89 -1.46 22.04 12.38
N TYR A 90 -0.36 22.35 11.70
CA TYR A 90 -0.39 23.03 10.40
C TYR A 90 0.22 22.18 9.28
N MET A 91 1.51 21.87 9.34
CA MET A 91 2.21 21.13 8.28
C MET A 91 3.50 20.49 8.77
N ASP A 92 3.83 19.30 8.27
CA ASP A 92 5.16 18.70 8.49
C ASP A 92 6.24 19.52 7.79
N THR A 93 7.11 20.15 8.57
CA THR A 93 8.26 20.88 8.04
C THR A 93 9.44 19.97 7.67
N MET A 94 9.38 18.66 7.98
CA MET A 94 10.50 17.71 7.94
C MET A 94 11.65 18.04 8.92
N TYR A 95 11.50 19.11 9.70
CA TYR A 95 12.38 19.45 10.81
C TYR A 95 11.67 19.17 12.12
N HIS A 96 12.38 18.59 13.07
CA HIS A 96 11.79 18.20 14.34
C HIS A 96 12.53 18.81 15.52
N GLU A 97 11.79 19.06 16.61
CA GLU A 97 12.30 19.59 17.88
C GLU A 97 13.54 18.82 18.37
N ARG A 98 13.58 17.50 18.13
CA ARG A 98 14.70 16.64 18.52
C ARG A 98 16.05 17.06 17.92
N ARG A 99 16.07 17.71 16.75
CA ARG A 99 17.31 18.22 16.12
C ARG A 99 17.91 19.41 16.87
N PHE A 100 17.14 20.07 17.73
CA PHE A 100 17.62 21.17 18.57
C PHE A 100 18.24 20.67 19.88
N LEU A 101 18.01 19.42 20.27
CA LEU A 101 18.59 18.86 21.51
C LEU A 101 20.12 18.98 21.59
N PRO A 102 20.92 18.75 20.53
CA PRO A 102 22.37 18.97 20.58
C PRO A 102 22.75 20.44 20.86
N ILE A 103 22.01 21.41 20.32
CA ILE A 103 22.26 22.85 20.53
C ILE A 103 21.90 23.25 21.96
N ILE A 104 20.78 22.72 22.46
CA ILE A 104 20.33 22.87 23.85
C ILE A 104 21.37 22.28 24.79
N TRP A 105 21.85 21.06 24.50
CA TRP A 105 22.86 20.36 25.26
C TRP A 105 24.19 21.13 25.31
N MET A 106 24.65 21.69 24.18
CA MET A 106 25.84 22.53 24.11
C MET A 106 25.72 23.75 25.02
N SER A 107 24.60 24.47 24.93
CA SER A 107 24.35 25.68 25.74
C SER A 107 24.31 25.35 27.24
N ILE A 108 23.64 24.25 27.59
CA ILE A 108 23.56 23.75 28.95
C ILE A 108 24.93 23.30 29.48
N SER A 109 25.75 22.64 28.66
CA SER A 109 27.07 22.18 29.07
C SER A 109 27.99 23.36 29.43
N ILE A 110 27.96 24.42 28.62
CA ILE A 110 28.72 25.65 28.89
C ILE A 110 28.25 26.30 30.19
N LEU A 111 26.93 26.44 30.39
CA LEU A 111 26.38 27.03 31.60
C LEU A 111 26.67 26.16 32.84
N SER A 112 26.56 24.84 32.71
CA SER A 112 26.82 23.87 33.78
C SER A 112 28.24 24.03 34.34
N SER A 113 29.23 24.27 33.48
CA SER A 113 30.64 24.41 33.89
C SER A 113 30.87 25.50 34.95
N ILE A 114 30.11 26.60 34.91
CA ILE A 114 30.24 27.73 35.85
C ILE A 114 29.84 27.34 37.26
N SER A 115 28.73 26.62 37.41
CA SER A 115 28.31 26.11 38.72
C SER A 115 29.30 25.08 39.25
N MET A 116 29.86 24.24 38.38
CA MET A 116 30.83 23.22 38.76
C MET A 116 32.14 23.83 39.26
N THR A 117 32.66 24.87 38.60
CA THR A 117 33.88 25.57 39.04
C THR A 117 33.69 26.32 40.35
N LYS A 118 32.47 26.82 40.64
CA LYS A 118 32.16 27.38 41.96
C LYS A 118 32.02 26.30 43.03
N LEU A 119 31.37 25.19 42.72
CA LEU A 119 31.17 24.09 43.66
C LEU A 119 32.49 23.42 44.05
N SER A 120 33.49 23.40 43.18
CA SER A 120 34.83 22.89 43.52
C SER A 120 35.58 23.76 44.53
N ILE A 121 35.26 25.06 44.62
CA ILE A 121 35.88 26.00 45.57
C ILE A 121 35.25 25.88 46.97
N ILE A 122 33.97 25.52 47.05
CA ILE A 122 33.28 25.39 48.34
C ILE A 122 33.55 23.97 48.90
N LYS A 123 34.30 23.86 50.01
CA LYS A 123 34.50 22.61 50.79
C LYS A 123 33.18 22.11 51.42
N VAL A 124 32.18 21.76 50.61
CA VAL A 124 30.86 21.34 51.09
C VAL A 124 30.85 19.82 51.30
N LYS A 125 30.72 19.38 52.55
CA LYS A 125 30.51 17.96 52.93
C LYS A 125 29.32 17.29 52.19
N TRP A 126 28.41 18.07 51.60
CA TRP A 126 27.22 17.62 50.87
C TRP A 126 27.42 17.39 49.36
N ILE A 127 28.57 17.72 48.78
CA ILE A 127 28.85 17.44 47.36
C ILE A 127 28.92 15.93 47.11
N LYS A 128 29.51 15.16 48.03
CA LYS A 128 29.63 13.69 47.91
C LYS A 128 28.28 12.98 47.76
N PRO A 129 27.27 13.19 48.62
CA PRO A 129 25.96 12.56 48.45
C PRO A 129 25.22 13.08 47.20
N LEU A 130 25.36 14.36 46.84
CA LEU A 130 24.77 14.89 45.61
C LEU A 130 25.35 14.21 44.37
N VAL A 131 26.68 14.09 44.27
CA VAL A 131 27.38 13.37 43.20
C VAL A 131 27.00 11.88 43.20
N GLY A 132 26.82 11.26 44.36
CA GLY A 132 26.31 9.89 44.47
C GLY A 132 24.89 9.71 43.91
N ILE A 133 23.96 10.61 44.24
CA ILE A 133 22.58 10.61 43.69
C ILE A 133 22.60 10.84 42.18
N ILE A 134 23.47 11.74 41.72
CA ILE A 134 23.67 12.06 40.31
C ILE A 134 24.19 10.85 39.53
N LEU A 135 25.22 10.17 40.04
CA LEU A 135 25.79 8.98 39.40
C LEU A 135 24.78 7.84 39.38
N THR A 136 24.04 7.61 40.47
CA THR A 136 23.00 6.57 40.53
C THR A 136 21.85 6.87 39.56
N LEU A 137 21.39 8.12 39.43
CA LEU A 137 20.40 8.52 38.43
C LEU A 137 20.91 8.38 36.98
N SER A 138 22.20 8.64 36.74
CA SER A 138 22.81 8.45 35.40
C SER A 138 22.88 6.97 35.02
N ILE A 139 23.26 6.12 35.98
CA ILE A 139 23.30 4.66 35.80
C ILE A 139 21.89 4.14 35.48
N LEU A 140 20.86 4.65 36.15
CA LEU A 140 19.47 4.30 35.83
C LEU A 140 19.13 4.62 34.37
N SER A 141 19.47 5.82 33.85
CA SER A 141 19.23 6.16 32.44
C SER A 141 19.92 5.19 31.48
N THR A 142 21.14 4.75 31.80
CA THR A 142 21.86 3.74 31.00
C THR A 142 21.21 2.37 31.10
N ILE A 143 20.82 1.93 32.30
CA ILE A 143 20.11 0.66 32.52
C ILE A 143 18.79 0.66 31.76
N LEU A 144 18.03 1.74 31.80
CA LEU A 144 16.76 1.89 31.08
C LEU A 144 16.96 1.93 29.57
N SER A 145 18.07 2.51 29.10
CA SER A 145 18.45 2.41 27.70
C SER A 145 18.79 0.97 27.32
N VAL A 146 19.55 0.25 28.16
CA VAL A 146 19.87 -1.16 27.95
C VAL A 146 18.62 -2.02 27.97
N GLU A 147 17.75 -1.84 28.96
CA GLU A 147 16.45 -2.51 29.07
C GLU A 147 15.57 -2.20 27.86
N TYR A 148 15.53 -0.94 27.40
CA TYR A 148 14.86 -0.57 26.16
C TYR A 148 15.41 -1.35 24.96
N TRP A 149 16.73 -1.43 24.81
CA TRP A 149 17.36 -2.21 23.75
C TRP A 149 17.23 -3.73 23.92
N LEU A 150 16.89 -4.21 25.12
CA LEU A 150 16.56 -5.61 25.40
C LEU A 150 15.08 -5.92 25.14
N ILE A 151 14.16 -5.00 25.45
CA ILE A 151 12.71 -5.15 25.29
C ILE A 151 12.28 -4.89 23.86
N VAL A 152 12.81 -3.82 23.25
CA VAL A 152 12.48 -3.54 21.85
C VAL A 152 13.14 -4.63 21.02
N PRO A 153 12.35 -5.44 20.30
CA PRO A 153 12.87 -6.51 19.46
C PRO A 153 13.49 -5.87 18.22
N TYR A 154 14.57 -5.13 18.38
CA TYR A 154 15.44 -4.86 17.26
C TYR A 154 16.01 -6.20 16.85
N PRO A 155 15.91 -6.56 15.57
CA PRO A 155 16.59 -7.74 15.06
C PRO A 155 18.06 -7.62 15.45
N ARG A 156 18.54 -8.48 16.35
CA ARG A 156 19.97 -8.59 16.59
C ARG A 156 20.60 -8.91 15.25
N LEU A 157 21.60 -8.14 14.85
CA LEU A 157 22.27 -8.29 13.57
C LEU A 157 22.76 -9.74 13.43
N ASN A 158 22.02 -10.56 12.69
CA ASN A 158 22.36 -11.95 12.51
C ASN A 158 23.44 -12.02 11.42
N ILE A 159 24.63 -12.51 11.77
CA ILE A 159 25.77 -12.60 10.85
C ILE A 159 25.44 -13.38 9.57
N LYS A 160 24.48 -14.30 9.65
CA LYS A 160 23.99 -15.08 8.49
C LYS A 160 23.22 -14.22 7.49
N VAL A 161 22.52 -13.17 7.95
CA VAL A 161 21.80 -12.23 7.08
C VAL A 161 22.77 -11.28 6.35
N LEU A 162 23.98 -11.10 6.87
CA LEU A 162 24.99 -10.23 6.26
C LEU A 162 25.49 -10.74 4.90
N GLY A 163 25.35 -12.04 4.61
CA GLY A 163 25.66 -12.58 3.28
C GLY A 163 24.80 -11.93 2.19
N GLY A 164 23.48 -11.95 2.34
CA GLY A 164 22.56 -11.33 1.40
C GLY A 164 22.62 -9.80 1.38
N VAL A 165 22.81 -9.16 2.55
CA VAL A 165 23.04 -7.70 2.64
C VAL A 165 24.33 -7.32 1.91
N GLY A 166 25.40 -8.07 2.13
CA GLY A 166 26.69 -7.88 1.47
C GLY A 166 26.56 -8.04 -0.05
N TRP A 167 25.90 -9.09 -0.52
CA TRP A 167 25.64 -9.30 -1.95
C TRP A 167 24.87 -8.13 -2.57
N LEU A 168 23.81 -7.66 -1.91
CA LEU A 168 23.02 -6.49 -2.37
C LEU A 168 23.78 -5.16 -2.22
N SER A 169 24.89 -5.11 -1.49
CA SER A 169 25.69 -3.89 -1.33
C SER A 169 26.79 -3.74 -2.40
N LEU A 170 27.08 -4.80 -3.15
CA LEU A 170 28.12 -4.81 -4.18
C LEU A 170 27.59 -4.23 -5.51
N PRO A 171 28.23 -3.21 -6.08
CA PRO A 171 27.86 -2.66 -7.39
C PRO A 171 27.93 -3.67 -8.54
N GLN A 172 28.75 -4.73 -8.41
CA GLN A 172 28.83 -5.79 -9.43
C GLN A 172 27.60 -6.70 -9.43
N SER A 173 26.90 -6.80 -8.29
CA SER A 173 25.73 -7.68 -8.13
C SER A 173 24.43 -7.04 -8.61
N ARG A 174 24.35 -5.71 -8.53
CA ARG A 174 23.19 -4.93 -8.97
C ARG A 174 23.51 -3.45 -9.15
N ASP A 175 22.63 -2.75 -9.85
CA ASP A 175 22.59 -1.29 -9.83
C ASP A 175 22.13 -0.78 -8.44
N LEU A 176 22.94 0.06 -7.80
CA LEU A 176 22.66 0.63 -6.47
C LEU A 176 21.44 1.58 -6.48
N GLY A 177 21.09 2.13 -7.65
CA GLY A 177 19.87 2.92 -7.85
C GLY A 177 18.58 2.11 -7.73
N THR A 178 18.66 0.79 -7.72
CA THR A 178 17.47 -0.08 -7.65
C THR A 178 16.85 -0.09 -6.25
N PRO A 179 15.51 0.01 -6.14
CA PRO A 179 14.83 -0.05 -4.86
C PRO A 179 14.87 -1.45 -4.26
N ILE A 180 14.69 -1.53 -2.94
CA ILE A 180 14.55 -2.81 -2.22
C ILE A 180 13.13 -2.95 -1.71
N LEU A 181 12.46 -4.05 -2.08
CA LEU A 181 11.20 -4.50 -1.52
C LEU A 181 11.47 -5.52 -0.42
N THR A 182 11.02 -5.23 0.80
CA THR A 182 11.08 -6.17 1.93
C THR A 182 9.70 -6.72 2.24
N PHE A 183 9.64 -7.81 3.00
CA PHE A 183 8.37 -8.30 3.52
C PHE A 183 7.73 -7.26 4.48
N MET A 184 6.45 -7.47 4.80
CA MET A 184 5.66 -6.54 5.61
C MET A 184 6.12 -6.44 7.07
N THR A 185 6.93 -7.39 7.54
CA THR A 185 7.49 -7.44 8.90
C THR A 185 8.59 -6.40 9.10
N GLY A 186 8.93 -6.16 10.36
CA GLY A 186 10.04 -5.29 10.73
C GLY A 186 11.43 -5.88 10.45
N PHE A 187 11.57 -7.21 10.35
CA PHE A 187 12.89 -7.86 10.30
C PHE A 187 13.66 -7.58 9.01
N SER A 188 13.16 -8.04 7.85
CA SER A 188 13.79 -7.74 6.55
C SER A 188 13.88 -6.24 6.29
N TYR A 189 12.86 -5.48 6.69
CA TYR A 189 12.88 -4.02 6.58
C TYR A 189 14.04 -3.39 7.36
N TYR A 190 14.28 -3.82 8.60
CA TYR A 190 15.40 -3.32 9.40
C TYR A 190 16.75 -3.71 8.80
N TYR A 191 16.92 -4.96 8.38
CA TYR A 191 18.15 -5.40 7.71
C TYR A 191 18.42 -4.64 6.40
N SER A 192 17.36 -4.22 5.71
CA SER A 192 17.52 -3.41 4.50
C SER A 192 18.10 -2.01 4.74
N GLU A 193 18.19 -1.53 6.00
CA GLU A 193 18.91 -0.28 6.34
C GLU A 193 20.40 -0.34 6.03
N PHE A 194 20.97 -1.54 6.06
CA PHE A 194 22.38 -1.78 5.77
C PHE A 194 22.64 -1.97 4.26
N ILE A 195 21.59 -1.93 3.42
CA ILE A 195 21.70 -2.09 1.97
C ILE A 195 21.72 -0.70 1.32
N PRO A 196 22.79 -0.32 0.59
CA PRO A 196 22.87 0.97 -0.10
C PRO A 196 21.88 1.00 -1.27
N SER A 197 20.73 1.64 -1.10
CA SER A 197 19.69 1.73 -2.15
C SER A 197 19.16 3.15 -2.25
N ALA A 198 18.82 3.60 -3.47
CA ALA A 198 18.18 4.89 -3.68
C ALA A 198 16.83 5.00 -2.94
N TYR A 199 16.10 3.89 -2.78
CA TYR A 199 14.81 3.89 -2.12
C TYR A 199 14.47 2.52 -1.51
N ARG A 200 14.02 2.52 -0.25
CA ARG A 200 13.44 1.34 0.39
C ARG A 200 11.93 1.44 0.32
N ILE A 201 11.27 0.43 -0.25
CA ILE A 201 9.81 0.42 -0.40
C ILE A 201 9.19 0.21 0.98
N ASN A 202 8.88 1.32 1.67
CA ASN A 202 8.35 1.28 3.03
C ASN A 202 6.82 1.12 3.03
N VAL A 203 6.09 2.14 2.57
CA VAL A 203 4.62 2.19 2.70
C VAL A 203 3.92 1.26 1.71
N TYR A 204 4.44 1.10 0.49
CA TYR A 204 3.80 0.26 -0.53
C TYR A 204 3.98 -1.24 -0.34
N ARG A 205 4.84 -1.69 0.58
CA ARG A 205 5.01 -3.13 0.82
C ARG A 205 3.71 -3.77 1.27
N TYR A 206 2.91 -3.11 2.11
CA TYR A 206 1.65 -3.66 2.60
C TYR A 206 0.67 -4.00 1.47
N PRO A 207 0.30 -3.06 0.58
CA PRO A 207 -0.54 -3.38 -0.55
C PRO A 207 0.11 -4.39 -1.50
N ILE A 208 1.39 -4.29 -1.84
CA ILE A 208 2.04 -5.26 -2.74
C ILE A 208 1.89 -6.70 -2.23
N TRP A 209 2.20 -6.93 -0.95
CA TRP A 209 2.18 -8.27 -0.35
C TRP A 209 0.77 -8.80 -0.08
N GLN A 210 -0.22 -7.93 0.20
CA GLN A 210 -1.58 -8.38 0.55
C GLN A 210 -2.55 -8.43 -0.64
N SER A 211 -2.19 -7.83 -1.78
CA SER A 211 -3.07 -7.75 -2.95
C SER A 211 -3.44 -9.13 -3.45
N ILE A 212 -4.74 -9.35 -3.67
CA ILE A 212 -5.30 -10.56 -4.25
C ILE A 212 -5.13 -10.51 -5.78
N TYR A 213 -5.22 -9.31 -6.35
CA TYR A 213 -5.22 -9.05 -7.78
C TYR A 213 -3.90 -8.42 -8.24
N PRO A 214 -3.50 -8.65 -9.49
CA PRO A 214 -2.21 -8.20 -10.03
C PRO A 214 -2.12 -6.69 -10.28
N GLU A 215 -3.22 -5.97 -10.49
CA GLU A 215 -3.19 -4.55 -10.85
C GLU A 215 -2.43 -3.71 -9.80
N VAL A 216 -2.75 -3.88 -8.52
CA VAL A 216 -2.09 -3.13 -7.43
C VAL A 216 -0.58 -3.42 -7.36
N PRO A 217 -0.12 -4.68 -7.18
CA PRO A 217 1.29 -4.97 -7.03
C PRO A 217 2.07 -4.63 -8.30
N LEU A 218 1.57 -4.97 -9.50
CA LEU A 218 2.27 -4.63 -10.75
C LEU A 218 2.35 -3.12 -10.93
N THR A 219 1.28 -2.37 -10.67
CA THR A 219 1.33 -0.90 -10.74
C THR A 219 2.34 -0.33 -9.77
N LEU A 220 2.41 -0.83 -8.54
CA LEU A 220 3.35 -0.35 -7.51
C LEU A 220 4.80 -0.82 -7.71
N LEU A 221 5.03 -1.92 -8.41
CA LEU A 221 6.38 -2.41 -8.72
C LEU A 221 6.97 -1.68 -9.92
N TYR A 222 6.14 -1.34 -10.90
CA TYR A 222 6.54 -0.71 -12.16
C TYR A 222 6.14 0.78 -12.25
N TYR A 223 5.81 1.41 -11.12
CA TYR A 223 5.35 2.81 -11.11
C TYR A 223 6.43 3.84 -11.46
N ASN A 224 7.71 3.52 -11.21
CA ASN A 224 8.80 4.47 -11.35
C ASN A 224 9.72 4.08 -12.51
N GLU A 225 9.53 4.71 -13.67
CA GLU A 225 10.33 4.45 -14.86
C GLU A 225 11.81 4.79 -14.71
N ARG A 226 12.14 5.69 -13.77
CA ARG A 226 13.53 6.11 -13.54
C ARG A 226 14.32 5.11 -12.71
N CYS A 227 13.64 4.14 -12.12
CA CYS A 227 14.25 3.10 -11.31
C CYS A 227 14.03 1.75 -11.99
N SER A 228 15.08 0.95 -12.09
CA SER A 228 14.90 -0.45 -12.44
C SER A 228 14.00 -1.14 -11.39
N PRO A 229 13.29 -2.22 -11.76
CA PRO A 229 12.40 -2.91 -10.82
C PRO A 229 13.13 -3.33 -9.54
N PRO A 230 12.43 -3.41 -8.40
CA PRO A 230 13.08 -3.63 -7.13
C PRO A 230 13.56 -5.07 -6.96
N TYR A 231 14.61 -5.26 -6.15
CA TYR A 231 14.96 -6.58 -5.63
C TYR A 231 14.07 -6.91 -4.43
N VAL A 232 13.65 -8.16 -4.30
CA VAL A 232 12.87 -8.63 -3.15
C VAL A 232 13.81 -9.31 -2.17
N PHE A 233 13.90 -8.75 -0.97
CA PHE A 233 14.75 -9.25 0.10
C PHE A 233 13.88 -9.91 1.19
N ILE A 234 13.99 -11.23 1.32
CA ILE A 234 13.18 -12.05 2.25
C ILE A 234 14.12 -12.81 3.19
N THR A 235 13.85 -12.76 4.49
CA THR A 235 14.54 -13.60 5.48
C THR A 235 13.77 -14.89 5.74
N SER A 236 14.41 -15.89 6.36
CA SER A 236 13.77 -17.16 6.72
C SER A 236 12.55 -17.00 7.62
N ASP A 237 12.55 -16.00 8.52
CA ASP A 237 11.40 -15.65 9.36
C ASP A 237 10.21 -15.16 8.53
N ASP A 238 10.49 -14.43 7.45
CA ASP A 238 9.46 -13.90 6.55
C ASP A 238 8.81 -15.01 5.71
N ILE A 239 9.57 -16.04 5.32
CA ILE A 239 9.07 -17.16 4.49
C ILE A 239 7.85 -17.83 5.16
N VAL A 240 7.87 -17.99 6.49
CA VAL A 240 6.74 -18.57 7.24
C VAL A 240 5.49 -17.71 7.11
N LEU A 241 5.65 -16.38 7.08
CA LEU A 241 4.54 -15.43 6.99
C LEU A 241 4.07 -15.23 5.54
N VAL A 242 4.97 -15.27 4.57
CA VAL A 242 4.64 -15.29 3.13
C VAL A 242 3.72 -16.47 2.83
N LYS A 243 4.00 -17.65 3.40
CA LYS A 243 3.13 -18.85 3.27
C LYS A 243 1.71 -18.65 3.83
N ARG A 244 1.49 -17.71 4.76
CA ARG A 244 0.15 -17.40 5.29
C ARG A 244 -0.69 -16.54 4.34
N LEU A 245 -0.07 -15.92 3.34
CA LEU A 245 -0.73 -15.10 2.33
C LEU A 245 -1.10 -15.95 1.09
N SER A 246 -1.83 -17.04 1.31
CA SER A 246 -2.17 -18.01 0.25
C SER A 246 -2.95 -17.40 -0.92
N ASN A 247 -3.71 -16.34 -0.65
CA ASN A 247 -4.57 -15.69 -1.65
C ASN A 247 -3.92 -14.46 -2.29
N SER A 248 -2.71 -14.10 -1.89
CA SER A 248 -2.02 -12.94 -2.45
C SER A 248 -1.40 -13.28 -3.81
N PHE A 249 -1.67 -12.44 -4.82
CA PHE A 249 -1.01 -12.54 -6.12
C PHE A 249 0.51 -12.51 -5.96
N PHE A 250 1.04 -11.55 -5.22
CA PHE A 250 2.50 -11.40 -5.13
C PHE A 250 3.14 -12.57 -4.36
N ALA A 251 2.58 -12.90 -3.19
CA ALA A 251 3.16 -13.88 -2.28
C ALA A 251 2.99 -15.33 -2.78
N ASN A 252 1.81 -15.67 -3.31
CA ASN A 252 1.51 -17.04 -3.71
C ASN A 252 1.86 -17.31 -5.17
N TYR A 253 1.76 -16.31 -6.04
CA TYR A 253 1.96 -16.48 -7.47
C TYR A 253 3.31 -15.88 -7.91
N MET A 254 3.46 -14.55 -7.87
CA MET A 254 4.59 -13.86 -8.48
C MET A 254 5.95 -14.32 -7.93
N ILE A 255 6.13 -14.45 -6.62
CA ILE A 255 7.41 -14.86 -6.01
C ILE A 255 7.94 -16.20 -6.53
N LYS A 256 7.05 -17.16 -6.79
CA LYS A 256 7.46 -18.49 -7.30
C LYS A 256 8.02 -18.42 -8.73
N THR A 257 7.71 -17.33 -9.43
CA THR A 257 8.08 -17.10 -10.83
C THR A 257 9.33 -16.23 -10.97
N LEU A 258 9.75 -15.55 -9.90
CA LEU A 258 10.88 -14.63 -9.94
C LEU A 258 12.23 -15.38 -9.93
N PRO A 259 13.24 -14.90 -10.70
CA PRO A 259 14.60 -15.42 -10.61
C PRO A 259 15.18 -15.18 -9.22
N ILE A 260 15.72 -16.26 -8.64
CA ILE A 260 16.51 -16.20 -7.41
C ILE A 260 17.94 -15.81 -7.79
N VAL A 261 18.41 -14.65 -7.32
CA VAL A 261 19.75 -14.13 -7.61
C VAL A 261 20.74 -14.36 -6.46
N TYR A 262 20.21 -14.60 -5.26
CA TYR A 262 20.99 -14.99 -4.09
C TYR A 262 20.13 -15.90 -3.21
N ASN A 263 20.72 -16.98 -2.69
CA ASN A 263 20.04 -17.93 -1.83
C ASN A 263 21.02 -18.54 -0.84
N ASP A 264 20.77 -18.34 0.45
CA ASP A 264 21.43 -19.05 1.52
C ASP A 264 20.40 -19.64 2.49
N SER A 265 20.84 -20.22 3.61
CA SER A 265 19.94 -20.84 4.60
C SER A 265 19.04 -19.85 5.36
N TYR A 266 19.27 -18.54 5.26
CA TYR A 266 18.59 -17.49 6.01
C TYR A 266 17.97 -16.39 5.15
N VAL A 267 18.46 -16.17 3.94
CA VAL A 267 18.09 -15.06 3.07
C VAL A 267 17.90 -15.58 1.64
N ILE A 268 16.81 -15.14 1.04
CA ILE A 268 16.56 -15.31 -0.39
C ILE A 268 16.36 -13.93 -1.00
N VAL A 269 17.07 -13.66 -2.09
CA VAL A 269 16.92 -12.45 -2.88
C VAL A 269 16.37 -12.82 -4.25
N TYR A 270 15.25 -12.22 -4.60
CA TYR A 270 14.65 -12.33 -5.92
C TYR A 270 14.91 -11.07 -6.72
N SER A 271 15.17 -11.22 -8.02
CA SER A 271 15.18 -10.10 -8.96
C SER A 271 13.82 -9.99 -9.64
N ILE A 272 13.25 -8.79 -9.70
CA ILE A 272 12.04 -8.56 -10.48
C ILE A 272 12.45 -8.16 -11.89
N PRO A 273 12.04 -8.91 -12.93
CA PRO A 273 12.33 -8.54 -14.31
C PRO A 273 11.58 -7.25 -14.70
N ALA A 274 12.14 -6.52 -15.66
CA ALA A 274 11.49 -5.36 -16.25
C ALA A 274 10.12 -5.76 -16.82
N GLY A 275 9.15 -4.86 -16.68
CA GLY A 275 7.79 -5.09 -17.11
C GLY A 275 6.98 -3.81 -17.07
N VAL A 276 5.72 -3.92 -17.46
CA VAL A 276 4.77 -2.81 -17.52
C VAL A 276 3.50 -3.17 -16.76
N PRO A 277 2.92 -2.24 -15.98
CA PRO A 277 1.68 -2.53 -15.29
C PRO A 277 0.50 -2.48 -16.27
N PRO A 278 -0.65 -3.07 -15.92
CA PRO A 278 -1.88 -2.81 -16.65
C PRO A 278 -2.19 -1.29 -16.62
N SER A 279 -2.60 -0.76 -17.76
CA SER A 279 -3.02 0.63 -17.96
C SER A 279 -4.54 0.74 -17.83
N MET A 280 -5.07 1.92 -17.48
CA MET A 280 -6.52 2.12 -17.38
C MET A 280 -7.24 2.23 -18.74
N TYR A 281 -6.52 2.68 -19.77
CA TYR A 281 -7.09 3.15 -21.04
C TYR A 281 -6.57 2.39 -22.27
N SER A 282 -6.04 1.17 -22.10
CA SER A 282 -5.65 0.36 -23.25
C SER A 282 -6.86 -0.17 -24.01
N GLN A 283 -6.70 -0.30 -25.33
CA GLN A 283 -7.65 -0.97 -26.24
C GLN A 283 -7.41 -2.49 -26.32
N VAL A 284 -6.34 -2.99 -25.71
CA VAL A 284 -6.11 -4.42 -25.48
C VAL A 284 -6.66 -4.75 -24.11
N ILE A 285 -7.76 -5.49 -24.06
CA ILE A 285 -8.51 -5.72 -22.82
C ILE A 285 -8.51 -7.21 -22.47
N VAL A 286 -8.00 -7.54 -21.28
CA VAL A 286 -8.14 -8.86 -20.66
C VAL A 286 -9.48 -8.94 -19.95
N VAL A 287 -10.32 -9.90 -20.32
CA VAL A 287 -11.65 -10.09 -19.73
C VAL A 287 -11.57 -11.12 -18.61
N ASN A 288 -12.04 -10.74 -17.43
CA ASN A 288 -12.02 -11.57 -16.23
C ASN A 288 -13.42 -11.77 -15.65
N LYS A 289 -13.60 -12.91 -14.97
CA LYS A 289 -14.77 -13.15 -14.14
C LYS A 289 -14.62 -12.40 -12.80
N LEU A 290 -15.76 -12.11 -12.15
CA LEU A 290 -15.77 -11.55 -10.80
C LEU A 290 -15.05 -12.42 -9.75
N ARG A 291 -14.98 -13.73 -9.98
CA ARG A 291 -14.10 -14.63 -9.25
C ARG A 291 -13.00 -15.05 -10.19
N GLU A 292 -11.79 -14.56 -9.94
CA GLU A 292 -10.66 -14.89 -10.80
C GLU A 292 -10.24 -16.34 -10.61
N SER A 293 -9.94 -16.99 -11.73
CA SER A 293 -9.20 -18.23 -11.76
C SER A 293 -7.70 -17.90 -11.65
N ASN A 294 -6.90 -18.81 -11.08
CA ASN A 294 -5.43 -18.64 -11.03
C ASN A 294 -4.78 -18.43 -12.41
N PHE A 295 -5.54 -18.68 -13.47
CA PHE A 295 -5.15 -18.53 -14.86
C PHE A 295 -5.08 -17.08 -15.34
N SER A 296 -5.93 -16.20 -14.80
CA SER A 296 -5.85 -14.77 -15.09
C SER A 296 -4.43 -14.28 -14.79
N ASN A 297 -3.90 -14.60 -13.60
CA ASN A 297 -2.57 -14.24 -13.12
C ASN A 297 -1.43 -14.59 -14.09
N LEU A 298 -1.55 -15.68 -14.83
CA LEU A 298 -0.58 -16.06 -15.87
C LEU A 298 -0.54 -15.07 -17.01
N ILE A 299 -1.71 -14.68 -17.50
CA ILE A 299 -1.83 -13.74 -18.60
C ILE A 299 -1.35 -12.37 -18.17
N TYR A 300 -1.71 -11.92 -16.96
CA TYR A 300 -1.20 -10.66 -16.41
C TYR A 300 0.32 -10.62 -16.38
N THR A 301 0.96 -11.64 -15.78
CA THR A 301 2.42 -11.67 -15.69
C THR A 301 3.06 -11.73 -17.07
N VAL A 302 2.52 -12.52 -18.00
CA VAL A 302 3.06 -12.61 -19.36
C VAL A 302 2.95 -11.29 -20.10
N LEU A 303 1.78 -10.64 -20.07
CA LEU A 303 1.58 -9.36 -20.75
C LEU A 303 2.44 -8.25 -20.12
N SER A 304 2.53 -8.23 -18.79
CA SER A 304 3.34 -7.26 -18.07
C SER A 304 4.84 -7.45 -18.30
N LEU A 305 5.36 -8.66 -18.19
CA LEU A 305 6.78 -8.93 -18.43
C LEU A 305 7.16 -8.82 -19.91
N GLY A 306 6.20 -9.03 -20.82
CA GLY A 306 6.39 -8.79 -22.26
C GLY A 306 6.34 -7.32 -22.67
N GLY A 307 6.02 -6.41 -21.75
CA GLY A 307 5.99 -4.98 -22.03
C GLY A 307 4.76 -4.53 -22.84
N TYR A 308 3.67 -5.29 -22.82
CA TYR A 308 2.46 -4.99 -23.58
C TYR A 308 1.58 -3.97 -22.85
N ASN A 309 1.01 -3.01 -23.59
CA ASN A 309 0.04 -2.08 -23.05
C ASN A 309 -1.35 -2.73 -23.05
N TYR A 310 -1.84 -3.16 -21.90
CA TYR A 310 -3.14 -3.79 -21.76
C TYR A 310 -3.92 -3.22 -20.58
N THR A 311 -5.22 -3.45 -20.55
CA THR A 311 -6.09 -3.18 -19.41
C THR A 311 -6.93 -4.41 -19.10
N THR A 312 -7.69 -4.37 -18.03
CA THR A 312 -8.54 -5.48 -17.59
C THR A 312 -9.97 -5.01 -17.44
N CYS A 313 -10.92 -5.89 -17.74
CA CYS A 313 -12.34 -5.63 -17.53
C CYS A 313 -13.06 -6.84 -16.94
N LEU A 314 -14.17 -6.57 -16.26
CA LEU A 314 -15.07 -7.65 -15.83
C LEU A 314 -15.90 -8.09 -17.04
N LEU A 315 -16.24 -9.38 -17.06
CA LEU A 315 -17.07 -10.03 -18.09
C LEU A 315 -18.37 -9.27 -18.40
N ASP A 316 -18.94 -8.65 -17.37
CA ASP A 316 -20.21 -7.94 -17.40
C ASP A 316 -20.06 -6.45 -17.77
N ASP A 317 -18.82 -5.91 -17.91
CA ASP A 317 -18.57 -4.51 -18.30
C ASP A 317 -18.65 -4.32 -19.82
N GLU A 318 -19.87 -4.25 -20.34
CA GLU A 318 -20.09 -4.13 -21.79
C GLU A 318 -19.51 -2.84 -22.38
N LYS A 319 -19.47 -1.74 -21.62
CA LYS A 319 -18.94 -0.45 -22.09
C LYS A 319 -17.45 -0.57 -22.40
N MET A 320 -16.68 -1.20 -21.51
CA MET A 320 -15.26 -1.44 -21.76
C MET A 320 -15.05 -2.43 -22.91
N ILE A 321 -15.85 -3.51 -22.98
CA ILE A 321 -15.74 -4.51 -24.05
C ILE A 321 -16.02 -3.90 -25.43
N LYS A 322 -16.98 -2.97 -25.53
CA LYS A 322 -17.28 -2.21 -26.76
C LYS A 322 -16.15 -1.28 -27.19
N PHE A 323 -15.29 -0.86 -26.27
CA PHE A 323 -14.12 -0.02 -26.57
C PHE A 323 -12.89 -0.83 -27.01
N ALA A 324 -12.91 -2.15 -26.84
CA ALA A 324 -11.77 -3.00 -27.15
C ALA A 324 -11.50 -3.07 -28.67
N GLU A 325 -10.22 -2.97 -29.05
CA GLU A 325 -9.76 -3.39 -30.37
C GLU A 325 -9.32 -4.86 -30.34
N THR A 326 -8.68 -5.29 -29.25
CA THR A 326 -8.32 -6.68 -28.99
C THR A 326 -8.89 -7.13 -27.65
N LEU A 327 -9.65 -8.23 -27.66
CA LEU A 327 -10.14 -8.88 -26.45
C LEU A 327 -9.30 -10.12 -26.16
N ILE A 328 -8.77 -10.19 -24.94
CA ILE A 328 -8.03 -11.33 -24.43
C ILE A 328 -8.93 -12.08 -23.45
N ILE A 329 -9.25 -13.33 -23.77
CA ILE A 329 -10.09 -14.22 -22.98
C ILE A 329 -9.18 -15.16 -22.19
N SER A 330 -9.35 -15.19 -20.88
CA SER A 330 -8.39 -15.82 -19.97
C SER A 330 -8.50 -17.33 -19.82
N GLU A 331 -9.62 -17.90 -20.24
CA GLU A 331 -9.89 -19.34 -20.14
C GLU A 331 -10.91 -19.79 -21.20
N ASP A 332 -10.85 -21.07 -21.58
CA ASP A 332 -11.84 -21.70 -22.45
C ASP A 332 -12.97 -22.27 -21.59
N SER A 333 -13.99 -21.46 -21.30
CA SER A 333 -15.16 -21.89 -20.52
C SER A 333 -16.48 -21.47 -21.16
N SER A 334 -17.57 -22.18 -20.80
CA SER A 334 -18.92 -21.94 -21.33
C SER A 334 -19.41 -20.51 -21.10
N ASP A 335 -19.11 -19.93 -19.94
CA ASP A 335 -19.51 -18.55 -19.63
C ASP A 335 -18.88 -17.53 -20.58
N PHE A 336 -17.58 -17.70 -20.86
CA PHE A 336 -16.89 -16.84 -21.83
C PHE A 336 -17.40 -17.10 -23.24
N TYR A 337 -17.66 -18.35 -23.59
CA TYR A 337 -18.16 -18.71 -24.92
C TYR A 337 -19.53 -18.08 -25.21
N LEU A 338 -20.48 -18.15 -24.27
CA LEU A 338 -21.81 -17.56 -24.42
C LEU A 338 -21.73 -16.04 -24.62
N ASN A 339 -20.92 -15.36 -23.81
CA ASN A 339 -20.72 -13.92 -23.95
C ASN A 339 -19.95 -13.56 -25.22
N PHE A 340 -19.00 -14.37 -25.63
CA PHE A 340 -18.25 -14.18 -26.88
C PHE A 340 -19.15 -14.16 -28.10
N ILE A 341 -20.17 -15.04 -28.18
CA ILE A 341 -21.15 -15.00 -29.28
C ILE A 341 -21.89 -13.66 -29.33
N ASN A 342 -22.15 -13.03 -28.18
CA ASN A 342 -22.73 -11.69 -28.13
C ASN A 342 -21.71 -10.61 -28.51
N TRP A 343 -20.46 -10.72 -28.05
CA TRP A 343 -19.40 -9.77 -28.40
C TRP A 343 -19.07 -9.76 -29.89
N LEU A 344 -19.13 -10.90 -30.57
CA LEU A 344 -18.97 -10.98 -32.01
C LEU A 344 -19.99 -10.11 -32.78
N LYS A 345 -21.17 -9.87 -32.18
CA LYS A 345 -22.21 -9.03 -32.78
C LYS A 345 -22.10 -7.56 -32.39
N ASN A 346 -21.66 -7.28 -31.16
CA ASN A 346 -21.82 -5.97 -30.53
C ASN A 346 -20.51 -5.21 -30.26
N SER A 347 -19.34 -5.88 -30.30
CA SER A 347 -18.05 -5.25 -30.00
C SER A 347 -17.37 -4.69 -31.25
N SER A 348 -16.52 -3.68 -31.07
CA SER A 348 -15.60 -3.20 -32.13
C SER A 348 -14.33 -4.04 -32.26
N ALA A 349 -14.19 -5.10 -31.47
CA ALA A 349 -12.98 -5.87 -31.41
C ALA A 349 -12.74 -6.59 -32.74
N LYS A 350 -11.58 -6.35 -33.32
CA LYS A 350 -11.12 -7.00 -34.56
C LYS A 350 -10.37 -8.29 -34.27
N ARG A 351 -9.90 -8.46 -33.03
CA ARG A 351 -9.07 -9.59 -32.63
C ARG A 351 -9.52 -10.16 -31.30
N PHE A 352 -9.67 -11.47 -31.25
CA PHE A 352 -9.99 -12.23 -30.05
C PHE A 352 -8.87 -13.22 -29.78
N LEU A 353 -8.24 -13.11 -28.62
CA LEU A 353 -7.14 -13.97 -28.20
C LEU A 353 -7.59 -14.83 -27.02
N ILE A 354 -7.81 -16.11 -27.25
CA ILE A 354 -8.29 -17.06 -26.25
C ILE A 354 -7.09 -17.83 -25.71
N PHE A 355 -6.80 -17.64 -24.43
CA PHE A 355 -5.84 -18.46 -23.71
C PHE A 355 -6.57 -19.65 -23.11
N ASN A 356 -6.07 -20.85 -23.39
CA ASN A 356 -6.60 -22.08 -22.80
C ASN A 356 -5.60 -22.70 -21.82
N PRO A 357 -5.63 -22.29 -20.54
CA PRO A 357 -4.89 -22.91 -19.47
C PRO A 357 -5.68 -23.97 -18.68
N ASN A 358 -6.97 -24.15 -18.98
CA ASN A 358 -7.89 -25.03 -18.23
C ASN A 358 -8.27 -26.31 -18.99
N GLY A 359 -7.75 -26.51 -20.21
CA GLY A 359 -8.06 -27.66 -21.05
C GLY A 359 -9.14 -27.34 -22.08
N TYR A 360 -9.28 -28.20 -23.09
CA TYR A 360 -10.14 -27.94 -24.25
C TYR A 360 -11.62 -27.78 -23.84
N GLY A 361 -12.16 -26.57 -24.07
CA GLY A 361 -13.54 -26.21 -23.78
C GLY A 361 -14.32 -25.83 -25.05
N PRO A 362 -15.43 -25.09 -24.95
CA PRO A 362 -16.26 -24.74 -26.09
C PRO A 362 -15.56 -23.96 -27.21
N PHE A 363 -14.55 -23.13 -26.90
CA PHE A 363 -13.80 -22.41 -27.93
C PHE A 363 -12.95 -23.35 -28.79
N SER A 364 -12.39 -24.40 -28.20
CA SER A 364 -11.61 -25.40 -28.94
C SER A 364 -12.42 -26.06 -30.08
N ASN A 365 -13.74 -26.22 -29.91
CA ASN A 365 -14.63 -26.74 -30.95
C ASN A 365 -14.72 -25.82 -32.18
N LEU A 366 -14.38 -24.54 -32.05
CA LEU A 366 -14.28 -23.64 -33.20
C LEU A 366 -13.04 -23.94 -34.05
N MET A 367 -11.97 -24.43 -33.41
CA MET A 367 -10.65 -24.57 -34.02
C MET A 367 -10.34 -25.99 -34.50
N PHE A 368 -10.91 -27.02 -33.87
CA PHE A 368 -10.53 -28.43 -34.06
C PHE A 368 -11.73 -29.32 -34.46
N SER A 369 -11.49 -30.37 -35.25
CA SER A 369 -12.53 -31.27 -35.78
C SER A 369 -12.78 -32.50 -34.89
N GLU A 370 -11.77 -32.98 -34.16
CA GLU A 370 -11.81 -34.21 -33.34
C GLU A 370 -11.02 -34.02 -32.05
N ILE A 371 -11.70 -33.75 -30.92
CA ILE A 371 -11.07 -33.59 -29.60
C ILE A 371 -11.19 -34.87 -28.75
N HIS A 372 -11.87 -35.90 -29.26
CA HIS A 372 -12.12 -37.17 -28.56
C HIS A 372 -11.00 -38.21 -28.73
N SER A 373 -9.86 -37.86 -29.32
CA SER A 373 -8.71 -38.75 -29.32
C SER A 373 -8.19 -38.90 -27.89
N ASN A 374 -7.78 -40.11 -27.51
CA ASN A 374 -7.02 -40.35 -26.27
C ASN A 374 -5.50 -40.38 -26.54
N GLU A 375 -5.10 -39.97 -27.74
CA GLU A 375 -3.71 -39.99 -28.19
C GLU A 375 -3.00 -38.71 -27.75
N TYR A 376 -1.79 -38.88 -27.22
CA TYR A 376 -0.94 -37.77 -26.80
C TYR A 376 0.40 -37.86 -27.49
N ILE A 377 1.00 -36.70 -27.74
CA ILE A 377 2.42 -36.59 -28.09
C ILE A 377 3.21 -36.13 -26.87
N LEU A 378 4.46 -36.59 -26.79
CA LEU A 378 5.44 -36.12 -25.83
C LEU A 378 6.29 -35.06 -26.53
N ALA A 379 5.81 -33.83 -26.55
CA ALA A 379 6.45 -32.75 -27.27
C ALA A 379 7.80 -32.37 -26.63
N LEU A 380 8.81 -32.21 -27.48
CA LEU A 380 10.17 -31.78 -27.16
C LEU A 380 10.46 -30.37 -27.69
N PHE A 381 9.64 -29.89 -28.62
CA PHE A 381 9.80 -28.59 -29.27
C PHE A 381 8.47 -27.84 -29.34
N VAL A 382 8.57 -26.52 -29.37
CA VAL A 382 7.53 -25.64 -29.92
C VAL A 382 8.03 -25.13 -31.26
N GLU A 383 7.41 -25.60 -32.34
CA GLU A 383 7.79 -25.28 -33.71
C GLU A 383 6.82 -24.27 -34.33
N SER A 384 7.36 -23.19 -34.87
CA SER A 384 6.63 -22.22 -35.70
C SER A 384 7.42 -21.97 -36.99
N THR A 385 6.80 -21.34 -37.97
CA THR A 385 7.52 -20.85 -39.16
C THR A 385 8.53 -19.75 -38.81
N LEU A 386 8.35 -19.07 -37.68
CA LEU A 386 9.19 -17.94 -37.26
C LEU A 386 10.28 -18.32 -36.25
N PHE A 387 10.10 -19.40 -35.52
CA PHE A 387 11.02 -19.84 -34.47
C PHE A 387 10.88 -21.34 -34.21
N ASN A 388 11.96 -21.94 -33.73
CA ASN A 388 11.92 -23.28 -33.17
C ASN A 388 12.51 -23.22 -31.76
N TYR A 389 11.70 -23.58 -30.77
CA TYR A 389 12.09 -23.49 -29.37
C TYR A 389 12.17 -24.88 -28.75
N THR A 390 13.36 -25.26 -28.30
CA THR A 390 13.59 -26.53 -27.61
C THR A 390 13.08 -26.45 -26.18
N LEU A 391 12.24 -27.42 -25.80
CA LEU A 391 11.81 -27.58 -24.42
C LEU A 391 12.99 -28.09 -23.57
N PRO A 392 13.10 -27.77 -22.28
CA PRO A 392 14.29 -28.08 -21.50
C PRO A 392 14.44 -29.60 -21.45
N ASN A 393 15.67 -30.07 -21.66
CA ASN A 393 16.03 -31.46 -21.97
C ASN A 393 15.56 -32.55 -20.96
N GLU A 394 14.91 -32.18 -19.86
CA GLU A 394 14.48 -33.07 -18.79
C GLU A 394 12.96 -33.27 -18.72
N ARG A 395 12.15 -32.52 -19.47
CA ARG A 395 10.68 -32.62 -19.40
C ARG A 395 10.02 -32.53 -20.77
N TYR A 396 9.41 -33.64 -21.17
CA TYR A 396 8.47 -33.65 -22.29
C TYR A 396 7.13 -33.03 -21.87
N ILE A 397 6.45 -32.39 -22.82
CA ILE A 397 5.09 -31.89 -22.61
C ILE A 397 4.10 -32.89 -23.19
N LYS A 398 3.23 -33.43 -22.34
CA LYS A 398 2.15 -34.30 -22.78
C LYS A 398 1.01 -33.47 -23.38
N ALA A 399 0.96 -33.38 -24.70
CA ALA A 399 -0.05 -32.61 -25.45
C ALA A 399 -0.98 -33.56 -26.20
N LEU A 400 -2.30 -33.29 -26.16
CA LEU A 400 -3.28 -34.11 -26.88
C LEU A 400 -3.10 -33.96 -28.40
N LEU A 401 -3.11 -35.07 -29.14
CA LEU A 401 -3.01 -35.06 -30.59
C LEU A 401 -4.37 -34.71 -31.19
N ILE A 402 -4.50 -33.49 -31.69
CA ILE A 402 -5.74 -32.96 -32.27
C ILE A 402 -5.50 -32.44 -33.68
N LYS A 403 -6.53 -32.51 -34.52
CA LYS A 403 -6.49 -32.01 -35.90
C LYS A 403 -7.15 -30.63 -36.00
N PRO A 404 -6.49 -29.63 -36.61
CA PRO A 404 -7.13 -28.36 -36.91
C PRO A 404 -8.24 -28.55 -37.94
N ARG A 405 -9.31 -27.75 -37.85
CA ARG A 405 -10.31 -27.64 -38.92
C ARG A 405 -9.68 -27.00 -40.16
N GLU A 406 -10.26 -27.24 -41.32
CA GLU A 406 -9.78 -26.69 -42.60
C GLU A 406 -9.72 -25.15 -42.62
N GLN A 407 -10.59 -24.49 -41.87
CA GLN A 407 -10.65 -23.03 -41.76
C GLN A 407 -9.62 -22.44 -40.77
N SER A 408 -8.95 -23.31 -39.99
CA SER A 408 -8.00 -22.92 -38.96
C SER A 408 -6.57 -23.01 -39.48
N LYS A 409 -5.84 -21.91 -39.41
CA LYS A 409 -4.40 -21.85 -39.71
C LYS A 409 -3.59 -22.11 -38.44
N VAL A 410 -2.73 -23.11 -38.44
CA VAL A 410 -1.84 -23.37 -37.30
C VAL A 410 -0.60 -22.47 -37.40
N LEU A 411 -0.39 -21.62 -36.39
CA LEU A 411 0.74 -20.69 -36.31
C LEU A 411 1.95 -21.29 -35.58
N ALA A 412 1.69 -22.20 -34.62
CA ALA A 412 2.71 -22.91 -33.88
C ALA A 412 2.22 -24.31 -33.48
N TRP A 413 3.17 -25.24 -33.35
CA TRP A 413 2.95 -26.65 -33.07
C TRP A 413 3.72 -27.06 -31.81
N TYR A 414 3.12 -27.91 -31.00
CA TYR A 414 3.89 -28.82 -30.16
C TYR A 414 4.40 -29.96 -31.05
N SER A 415 5.69 -30.29 -30.97
CA SER A 415 6.33 -31.28 -31.84
C SER A 415 7.29 -32.17 -31.07
N ASN A 416 7.40 -33.44 -31.47
CA ASN A 416 8.46 -34.35 -31.05
C ASN A 416 9.39 -34.75 -32.23
N GLY A 417 9.33 -34.00 -33.34
CA GLY A 417 10.06 -34.28 -34.58
C GLY A 417 9.27 -35.14 -35.57
N ASN A 418 8.51 -36.13 -35.09
CA ASN A 418 7.72 -37.03 -35.94
C ASN A 418 6.25 -36.65 -36.01
N ASN A 419 5.66 -36.32 -34.85
CA ASN A 419 4.27 -35.97 -34.69
C ASN A 419 4.15 -34.52 -34.23
N LYS A 420 3.09 -33.85 -34.67
CA LYS A 420 2.78 -32.47 -34.33
C LYS A 420 1.33 -32.33 -33.89
N THR A 421 1.08 -31.49 -32.90
CA THR A 421 -0.27 -31.08 -32.50
C THR A 421 -0.35 -29.56 -32.39
N PRO A 422 -1.44 -28.91 -32.80
CA PRO A 422 -1.57 -27.46 -32.75
C PRO A 422 -1.35 -26.90 -31.34
N PHE A 423 -0.45 -25.93 -31.24
CA PHE A 423 -0.26 -25.13 -30.03
C PHE A 423 -1.00 -23.80 -30.16
N ILE A 424 -0.84 -23.11 -31.29
CA ILE A 424 -1.50 -21.84 -31.57
C ILE A 424 -2.19 -21.92 -32.92
N THR A 425 -3.48 -21.61 -32.95
CA THR A 425 -4.31 -21.63 -34.15
C THR A 425 -5.04 -20.31 -34.34
N GLU A 426 -5.08 -19.85 -35.57
CA GLU A 426 -5.80 -18.65 -35.99
C GLU A 426 -6.95 -19.03 -36.92
N MET A 427 -8.12 -18.44 -36.71
CA MET A 427 -9.27 -18.55 -37.61
C MET A 427 -9.75 -17.14 -37.95
N ASN A 428 -9.77 -16.83 -39.24
CA ASN A 428 -10.28 -15.56 -39.76
C ASN A 428 -11.74 -15.75 -40.20
N LYS A 429 -12.65 -14.91 -39.69
CA LYS A 429 -14.08 -14.97 -40.04
C LYS A 429 -14.63 -13.57 -40.24
N GLY A 430 -14.81 -13.19 -41.51
CA GLY A 430 -15.22 -11.83 -41.86
C GLY A 430 -14.17 -10.80 -41.45
N ASN A 431 -14.57 -9.84 -40.61
CA ASN A 431 -13.71 -8.73 -40.19
C ASN A 431 -12.93 -8.98 -38.89
N TYR A 432 -13.02 -10.18 -38.31
CA TYR A 432 -12.35 -10.51 -37.07
C TYR A 432 -11.46 -11.75 -37.18
N SER A 433 -10.37 -11.74 -36.41
CA SER A 433 -9.45 -12.87 -36.24
C SER A 433 -9.60 -13.44 -34.83
N ILE A 434 -9.71 -14.77 -34.73
CA ILE A 434 -9.73 -15.50 -33.46
C ILE A 434 -8.44 -16.30 -33.37
N ILE A 435 -7.62 -16.01 -32.36
CA ILE A 435 -6.38 -16.71 -32.07
C ILE A 435 -6.60 -17.53 -30.80
N TYR A 436 -6.41 -18.84 -30.89
CA TYR A 436 -6.53 -19.77 -29.77
C TYR A 436 -5.14 -20.27 -29.38
N VAL A 437 -4.77 -20.09 -28.12
CA VAL A 437 -3.45 -20.42 -27.57
C VAL A 437 -3.60 -21.52 -26.52
N ASN A 438 -3.20 -22.73 -26.87
CA ASN A 438 -3.36 -23.90 -26.03
C ASN A 438 -2.20 -24.09 -25.04
N ILE A 439 -2.19 -23.29 -23.97
CA ILE A 439 -1.13 -23.34 -22.94
C ILE A 439 -1.34 -24.43 -21.89
N PHE A 440 -2.47 -25.13 -21.88
CA PHE A 440 -2.80 -26.16 -20.89
C PHE A 440 -1.72 -27.24 -20.76
N PRO A 441 -1.18 -27.84 -21.85
CA PRO A 441 -0.12 -28.83 -21.74
C PRO A 441 1.13 -28.30 -21.02
N LEU A 442 1.51 -27.04 -21.29
CA LEU A 442 2.61 -26.35 -20.61
C LEU A 442 2.29 -26.16 -19.12
N VAL A 443 1.14 -25.61 -18.78
CA VAL A 443 0.78 -25.35 -17.37
C VAL A 443 0.72 -26.66 -16.57
N ASN A 444 0.16 -27.72 -17.17
CA ASN A 444 0.01 -29.01 -16.52
C ASN A 444 1.34 -29.74 -16.31
N SER A 445 2.32 -29.61 -17.21
CA SER A 445 3.62 -30.29 -17.09
C SER A 445 4.49 -29.80 -15.93
N TYR A 446 4.17 -28.64 -15.34
CA TYR A 446 4.98 -28.01 -14.30
C TYR A 446 4.43 -28.16 -12.86
N ASN A 447 3.46 -29.06 -12.62
CA ASN A 447 2.93 -29.43 -11.29
C ASN A 447 2.69 -28.24 -10.35
N GLY A 448 2.16 -27.13 -10.88
CA GLY A 448 1.81 -25.94 -10.10
C GLY A 448 2.97 -24.99 -9.75
N THR A 449 4.23 -25.35 -10.02
CA THR A 449 5.35 -24.40 -10.01
C THR A 449 5.54 -23.84 -11.41
N LEU A 450 4.83 -22.76 -11.73
CA LEU A 450 5.12 -21.99 -12.95
C LEU A 450 6.54 -21.44 -12.85
N THR A 451 7.45 -22.11 -13.55
CA THR A 451 8.86 -21.75 -13.57
C THR A 451 9.06 -20.50 -14.41
N LEU A 452 10.10 -19.71 -14.10
CA LEU A 452 10.58 -18.60 -14.94
C LEU A 452 10.67 -19.00 -16.42
N TYR A 453 11.00 -20.27 -16.68
CA TYR A 453 11.04 -20.86 -18.01
C TYR A 453 9.73 -20.73 -18.78
N VAL A 454 8.57 -21.04 -18.17
CA VAL A 454 7.26 -20.92 -18.86
C VAL A 454 7.03 -19.46 -19.25
N PHE A 455 7.42 -18.50 -18.42
CA PHE A 455 7.32 -17.09 -18.75
C PHE A 455 8.27 -16.67 -19.87
N THR A 456 9.52 -17.10 -19.83
CA THR A 456 10.49 -16.82 -20.90
C THR A 456 9.99 -17.39 -22.22
N LEU A 457 9.54 -18.65 -22.22
CA LEU A 457 8.96 -19.30 -23.38
C LEU A 457 7.74 -18.54 -23.90
N MET A 458 6.78 -18.21 -23.02
CA MET A 458 5.59 -17.45 -23.39
C MET A 458 5.96 -16.07 -23.93
N ASN A 459 6.92 -15.38 -23.34
CA ASN A 459 7.35 -14.07 -23.79
C ASN A 459 7.98 -14.14 -25.19
N GLU A 460 8.84 -15.13 -25.45
CA GLU A 460 9.40 -15.34 -26.79
C GLU A 460 8.33 -15.69 -27.82
N ILE A 461 7.40 -16.61 -27.49
CA ILE A 461 6.28 -16.96 -28.37
C ILE A 461 5.41 -15.73 -28.67
N PHE A 462 5.03 -14.97 -27.64
CA PHE A 462 4.17 -13.81 -27.80
C PHE A 462 4.88 -12.63 -28.46
N ARG A 463 6.19 -12.51 -28.34
CA ARG A 463 6.94 -11.52 -29.10
C ARG A 463 6.72 -11.66 -30.61
N HIS A 464 6.56 -12.89 -31.09
CA HIS A 464 6.29 -13.15 -32.50
C HIS A 464 4.80 -13.06 -32.85
N ILE A 465 3.92 -13.55 -31.99
CA ILE A 465 2.48 -13.70 -32.29
C ILE A 465 1.69 -12.44 -31.96
N LEU A 466 2.09 -11.76 -30.89
CA LEU A 466 1.55 -10.49 -30.42
C LEU A 466 2.46 -9.33 -30.85
N ALA A 467 3.26 -9.50 -31.91
CA ALA A 467 4.13 -8.45 -32.42
C ALA A 467 3.34 -7.17 -32.75
N ASP A 468 2.08 -7.33 -33.18
CA ASP A 468 1.18 -6.22 -33.49
C ASP A 468 0.53 -5.58 -32.26
N LEU A 469 0.58 -6.24 -31.08
CA LEU A 469 0.00 -5.63 -29.89
C LEU A 469 0.82 -4.41 -29.50
N PRO A 470 0.17 -3.30 -29.14
CA PRO A 470 0.86 -2.09 -28.74
C PRO A 470 1.74 -2.40 -27.52
N LYS A 471 3.05 -2.26 -27.70
CA LYS A 471 3.97 -2.19 -26.57
C LYS A 471 3.74 -0.87 -25.83
N ALA A 472 3.96 -0.86 -24.53
CA ALA A 472 3.93 0.39 -23.78
C ALA A 472 5.13 1.26 -24.22
N VAL A 473 4.89 2.22 -25.10
CA VAL A 473 5.89 3.20 -25.54
C VAL A 473 6.06 4.20 -24.41
N ASN A 474 7.20 4.17 -23.70
CA ASN A 474 7.52 5.05 -22.57
C ASN A 474 6.39 5.09 -21.51
N VAL A 475 6.52 4.24 -20.49
CA VAL A 475 5.64 3.94 -19.34
C VAL A 475 5.26 5.18 -18.46
N CYS A 476 5.34 6.41 -18.98
CA CYS A 476 5.08 7.69 -18.31
C CYS A 476 3.62 7.84 -17.82
N GLY A 477 2.76 6.87 -18.10
CA GLY A 477 1.32 6.95 -17.87
C GLY A 477 0.77 6.06 -16.74
N SER A 478 1.60 5.41 -15.91
CA SER A 478 1.03 4.72 -14.75
C SER A 478 0.24 5.74 -13.92
N PRO A 479 -1.06 5.50 -13.62
CA PRO A 479 -1.87 6.45 -12.86
C PRO A 479 -1.32 6.70 -11.44
N LEU A 480 -0.40 5.86 -10.97
CA LEU A 480 0.31 6.01 -9.70
C LEU A 480 1.73 6.60 -9.85
N ALA A 481 2.23 6.85 -11.07
CA ALA A 481 3.57 7.38 -11.29
C ALA A 481 3.66 8.88 -10.89
N PRO A 482 4.45 9.23 -9.85
CA PRO A 482 4.56 10.59 -9.34
C PRO A 482 5.39 11.53 -10.25
N THR A 483 5.84 11.06 -11.42
CA THR A 483 6.62 11.88 -12.36
C THR A 483 5.76 12.91 -13.07
N SER A 484 4.45 12.69 -13.17
CA SER A 484 3.53 13.75 -13.54
C SER A 484 3.25 14.61 -12.31
N ARG A 485 3.47 15.93 -12.42
CA ARG A 485 3.04 16.92 -11.41
C ARG A 485 1.55 16.81 -11.03
N THR A 486 0.78 15.94 -11.69
CA THR A 486 -0.64 15.70 -11.50
C THR A 486 -0.97 14.59 -10.49
N VAL A 487 -0.05 13.72 -10.06
CA VAL A 487 -0.31 12.79 -8.93
C VAL A 487 -0.12 13.52 -7.60
N GLU A 488 -0.81 14.66 -7.47
CA GLU A 488 -0.93 15.34 -6.19
C GLU A 488 -1.98 14.63 -5.35
N LYS A 489 -1.67 14.45 -4.06
CA LYS A 489 -2.61 13.98 -3.03
C LYS A 489 -3.02 12.49 -3.14
N LEU A 490 -2.03 11.61 -3.30
CA LEU A 490 -2.23 10.16 -3.23
C LEU A 490 -2.43 9.67 -1.78
N ALA A 491 -3.39 8.78 -1.60
CA ALA A 491 -3.58 8.01 -0.37
C ALA A 491 -4.08 6.60 -0.69
N PHE A 492 -4.02 5.70 0.29
CA PHE A 492 -4.75 4.45 0.24
C PHE A 492 -5.25 4.03 1.62
N PHE A 493 -6.31 3.21 1.66
CA PHE A 493 -6.92 2.72 2.89
C PHE A 493 -7.43 1.29 2.70
N LYS A 494 -7.69 0.56 3.80
CA LYS A 494 -8.21 -0.82 3.73
C LYS A 494 -9.71 -0.90 3.52
N SER A 495 -10.44 -0.05 4.22
CA SER A 495 -11.89 0.08 4.09
C SER A 495 -12.30 1.50 4.42
N ALA A 496 -13.46 1.91 3.90
CA ALA A 496 -14.06 3.17 4.28
C ALA A 496 -15.59 3.05 4.34
N ALA A 497 -16.21 3.85 5.19
CA ALA A 497 -17.65 4.04 5.27
C ALA A 497 -17.95 5.53 5.14
N ILE A 498 -18.97 5.89 4.38
CA ILE A 498 -19.39 7.28 4.14
C ILE A 498 -20.89 7.36 4.36
N GLU A 499 -21.30 8.27 5.24
CA GLU A 499 -22.69 8.61 5.56
C GLU A 499 -22.92 10.09 5.22
N GLY A 500 -24.00 10.39 4.49
CA GLY A 500 -24.33 11.74 4.00
C GLY A 500 -24.65 11.72 2.50
N ASP A 501 -24.74 12.89 1.87
CA ASP A 501 -25.07 12.95 0.44
C ASP A 501 -23.86 12.55 -0.40
N VAL A 502 -23.88 11.33 -0.94
CA VAL A 502 -22.79 10.75 -1.75
C VAL A 502 -23.20 10.72 -3.21
N VAL A 503 -22.32 11.23 -4.08
CA VAL A 503 -22.41 11.19 -5.53
C VAL A 503 -21.22 10.43 -6.09
N ILE A 504 -21.48 9.40 -6.88
CA ILE A 504 -20.46 8.52 -7.48
C ILE A 504 -20.58 8.65 -9.00
N LYS A 505 -19.49 9.00 -9.67
CA LYS A 505 -19.39 9.10 -11.13
C LYS A 505 -18.32 8.13 -11.64
N PRO A 506 -18.69 6.89 -11.98
CA PRO A 506 -17.76 5.92 -12.53
C PRO A 506 -17.59 6.06 -14.05
N ILE A 507 -16.47 5.54 -14.57
CA ILE A 507 -16.25 5.45 -16.02
C ILE A 507 -17.19 4.39 -16.62
N SER A 508 -17.28 3.26 -15.93
CA SER A 508 -18.15 2.14 -16.28
C SER A 508 -18.59 1.36 -15.03
N VAL A 509 -19.67 0.58 -15.19
CA VAL A 509 -20.18 -0.38 -14.22
C VAL A 509 -19.83 -1.76 -14.74
N GLY A 510 -19.03 -2.49 -13.97
CA GLY A 510 -18.72 -3.87 -14.25
C GLY A 510 -19.82 -4.81 -13.79
N ALA A 511 -20.41 -4.62 -12.61
CA ALA A 511 -21.54 -5.44 -12.17
C ALA A 511 -22.39 -4.75 -11.10
N LEU A 512 -23.70 -5.03 -11.11
CA LEU A 512 -24.65 -4.61 -10.08
C LEU A 512 -25.36 -5.86 -9.52
N LYS A 513 -25.00 -6.22 -8.29
CA LYS A 513 -25.54 -7.40 -7.59
C LYS A 513 -26.42 -6.99 -6.42
N LEU A 514 -27.56 -7.66 -6.29
CA LEU A 514 -28.48 -7.46 -5.19
C LEU A 514 -28.32 -8.64 -4.23
N PRO A 515 -27.79 -8.43 -3.01
CA PRO A 515 -27.58 -9.51 -2.04
C PRO A 515 -28.90 -10.14 -1.57
N SER A 516 -30.01 -9.44 -1.74
CA SER A 516 -31.36 -9.94 -1.50
C SER A 516 -32.32 -9.43 -2.57
N LEU A 517 -33.45 -10.13 -2.73
CA LEU A 517 -34.50 -9.75 -3.66
C LEU A 517 -34.92 -8.31 -3.40
N SER A 518 -34.86 -7.48 -4.44
CA SER A 518 -35.13 -6.05 -4.30
C SER A 518 -36.19 -5.60 -5.29
N ASN A 519 -36.94 -4.58 -4.88
CA ASN A 519 -37.83 -3.85 -5.76
C ASN A 519 -37.07 -2.72 -6.42
N ILE A 520 -37.32 -2.50 -7.71
CA ILE A 520 -36.70 -1.44 -8.49
C ILE A 520 -37.80 -0.61 -9.15
N LEU A 521 -37.69 0.72 -9.01
CA LEU A 521 -38.51 1.69 -9.73
C LEU A 521 -37.65 2.31 -10.84
N ILE A 522 -38.08 2.17 -12.08
CA ILE A 522 -37.39 2.68 -13.27
C ILE A 522 -38.27 3.77 -13.89
N ASN A 523 -37.77 4.99 -13.93
CA ASN A 523 -38.40 6.09 -14.65
C ASN A 523 -37.66 6.32 -15.97
N ILE A 524 -38.41 6.29 -17.07
CA ILE A 524 -37.93 6.47 -18.44
C ILE A 524 -38.37 7.86 -18.90
N ASP A 525 -37.40 8.72 -19.24
CA ASP A 525 -37.59 10.09 -19.73
C ASP A 525 -38.58 10.95 -18.92
N ASN A 526 -38.70 10.67 -17.62
CA ASN A 526 -39.68 11.29 -16.71
C ASN A 526 -41.16 11.14 -17.12
N GLN A 527 -41.47 10.30 -18.11
CA GLN A 527 -42.83 10.11 -18.62
C GLN A 527 -43.44 8.79 -18.17
N ARG A 528 -42.61 7.73 -18.08
CA ARG A 528 -43.08 6.37 -17.77
C ARG A 528 -42.33 5.82 -16.57
N SER A 529 -43.07 5.29 -15.60
CA SER A 529 -42.50 4.56 -14.46
C SER A 529 -42.85 3.07 -14.55
N ILE A 530 -41.86 2.20 -14.32
CA ILE A 530 -42.02 0.75 -14.26
C ILE A 530 -41.52 0.29 -12.89
N THR A 531 -42.34 -0.47 -12.17
CA THR A 531 -41.93 -1.11 -10.91
C THR A 531 -41.74 -2.60 -11.15
N LEU A 532 -40.57 -3.11 -10.78
CA LEU A 532 -40.24 -4.52 -10.86
C LEU A 532 -39.92 -5.04 -9.46
N ALA A 533 -40.38 -6.25 -9.17
CA ALA A 533 -40.15 -6.93 -7.90
C ALA A 533 -39.33 -8.22 -8.09
N ASN A 534 -38.65 -8.65 -7.03
CA ASN A 534 -37.83 -9.87 -6.98
C ASN A 534 -36.64 -9.87 -7.93
N ILE A 535 -35.95 -8.74 -8.04
CA ILE A 535 -34.76 -8.62 -8.88
C ILE A 535 -33.52 -9.11 -8.14
N THR A 536 -32.65 -9.86 -8.83
CA THR A 536 -31.37 -10.38 -8.30
C THR A 536 -30.15 -9.69 -8.90
N SER A 537 -30.21 -9.25 -10.15
CA SER A 537 -29.14 -8.50 -10.82
C SER A 537 -29.70 -7.57 -11.90
N VAL A 538 -28.94 -6.50 -12.16
CA VAL A 538 -29.22 -5.56 -13.25
C VAL A 538 -27.94 -5.41 -14.07
N ASN A 539 -28.01 -5.69 -15.37
CA ASN A 539 -26.95 -5.35 -16.30
C ASN A 539 -27.37 -4.11 -17.12
N ILE A 540 -26.46 -3.16 -17.26
CA ILE A 540 -26.73 -1.85 -17.85
C ILE A 540 -25.88 -1.73 -19.12
N HIS A 541 -26.55 -1.46 -20.24
CA HIS A 541 -25.98 -1.43 -21.57
C HIS A 541 -26.25 -0.08 -22.24
N ASP A 542 -25.38 0.31 -23.17
CA ASP A 542 -25.59 1.48 -24.05
C ASP A 542 -25.77 2.84 -23.32
N TYR A 543 -25.05 3.07 -22.22
CA TYR A 543 -25.02 4.37 -21.52
C TYR A 543 -23.71 5.13 -21.77
N GLU A 544 -23.78 6.46 -21.81
CA GLU A 544 -22.60 7.33 -21.90
C GLU A 544 -22.17 7.81 -20.52
N ILE A 545 -23.13 8.38 -19.77
CA ILE A 545 -22.92 8.97 -18.45
C ILE A 545 -23.74 8.19 -17.44
N ILE A 546 -23.10 7.88 -16.31
CA ILE A 546 -23.74 7.30 -15.14
C ILE A 546 -23.38 8.12 -13.90
N GLU A 547 -24.40 8.42 -13.10
CA GLU A 547 -24.26 9.10 -11.82
C GLU A 547 -25.11 8.40 -10.77
N ILE A 548 -24.51 8.07 -9.63
CA ILE A 548 -25.15 7.28 -8.59
C ILE A 548 -25.21 8.09 -7.31
N HIS A 549 -26.41 8.27 -6.78
CA HIS A 549 -26.67 8.98 -5.54
C HIS A 549 -27.05 7.99 -4.45
N THR A 550 -26.49 8.15 -3.26
CA THR A 550 -26.85 7.37 -2.07
C THR A 550 -26.58 8.18 -0.81
N LYS A 551 -27.20 7.79 0.30
CA LYS A 551 -26.93 8.35 1.63
C LYS A 551 -25.87 7.57 2.41
N ASN A 552 -25.64 6.32 2.06
CA ASN A 552 -24.79 5.41 2.80
C ASN A 552 -23.99 4.55 1.84
N MET A 553 -22.67 4.60 1.96
CA MET A 553 -21.74 3.85 1.13
C MET A 553 -20.65 3.22 1.99
N THR A 554 -20.30 1.98 1.69
CA THR A 554 -19.14 1.30 2.29
C THR A 554 -18.28 0.70 1.19
N PHE A 555 -16.97 0.78 1.35
CA PHE A 555 -16.00 0.13 0.47
C PHE A 555 -15.83 -1.32 0.91
N CYS A 556 -15.95 -2.23 -0.05
CA CYS A 556 -15.60 -3.63 0.09
C CYS A 556 -14.28 -3.90 -0.64
N THR A 557 -13.75 -5.13 -0.52
CA THR A 557 -12.57 -5.56 -1.28
C THR A 557 -12.85 -5.42 -2.79
N GLY A 558 -12.02 -4.62 -3.46
CA GLY A 558 -12.14 -4.40 -4.91
C GLY A 558 -11.53 -5.51 -5.74
N ILE A 559 -11.60 -5.36 -7.07
CA ILE A 559 -11.04 -6.27 -8.06
C ILE A 559 -10.26 -5.43 -9.06
N GLY A 560 -8.96 -5.25 -8.82
CA GLY A 560 -8.10 -4.45 -9.68
C GLY A 560 -8.64 -3.03 -9.90
N PHE A 561 -8.98 -2.68 -11.13
CA PHE A 561 -9.55 -1.36 -11.46
C PHE A 561 -11.02 -1.16 -11.04
N TYR A 562 -11.68 -2.20 -10.52
CA TYR A 562 -13.07 -2.14 -10.07
C TYR A 562 -13.14 -1.96 -8.56
N THR A 563 -13.78 -0.87 -8.15
CA THR A 563 -14.09 -0.61 -6.74
C THR A 563 -15.40 -1.30 -6.39
N CYS A 564 -15.38 -2.14 -5.35
CA CYS A 564 -16.59 -2.74 -4.82
C CYS A 564 -17.22 -1.81 -3.79
N LEU A 565 -18.42 -1.34 -4.05
CA LEU A 565 -19.18 -0.43 -3.19
C LEU A 565 -20.47 -1.11 -2.74
N ARG A 566 -20.69 -1.17 -1.43
CA ARG A 566 -21.95 -1.56 -0.82
C ARG A 566 -22.71 -0.29 -0.45
N ILE A 567 -23.80 -0.03 -1.16
CA ILE A 567 -24.60 1.21 -1.04
C ILE A 567 -26.05 0.88 -0.69
N LYS A 568 -26.72 1.76 0.06
CA LYS A 568 -28.14 1.59 0.44
C LYS A 568 -29.03 2.56 -0.32
N ASP A 569 -30.18 2.07 -0.75
CA ASP A 569 -31.24 2.82 -1.43
C ASP A 569 -30.73 3.73 -2.56
N PRO A 570 -29.90 3.22 -3.50
CA PRO A 570 -29.29 4.08 -4.49
C PRO A 570 -30.27 4.55 -5.56
N ILE A 571 -30.03 5.77 -6.03
CA ILE A 571 -30.68 6.34 -7.22
C ILE A 571 -29.60 6.47 -8.31
N ILE A 572 -29.76 5.71 -9.38
CA ILE A 572 -28.84 5.67 -10.52
C ILE A 572 -29.47 6.49 -11.66
N TYR A 573 -28.74 7.49 -12.13
CA TYR A 573 -29.07 8.27 -13.31
C TYR A 573 -28.20 7.79 -14.47
N LEU A 574 -28.83 7.46 -15.58
CA LEU A 574 -28.18 7.06 -16.81
C LEU A 574 -28.61 8.01 -17.93
N SER A 575 -27.66 8.42 -18.77
CA SER A 575 -27.96 9.13 -20.01
C SER A 575 -27.09 8.61 -21.16
N GLY A 576 -27.66 8.61 -22.36
CA GLY A 576 -26.96 8.26 -23.61
C GLY A 576 -27.71 8.77 -24.83
N GLU A 577 -27.03 8.79 -25.98
CA GLU A 577 -27.62 9.19 -27.27
C GLU A 577 -28.64 8.17 -27.79
N SER A 578 -28.43 6.88 -27.48
CA SER A 578 -29.26 5.76 -27.91
C SER A 578 -30.18 5.25 -26.78
N SER A 579 -31.07 4.30 -27.12
CA SER A 579 -31.93 3.67 -26.13
C SER A 579 -31.09 2.85 -25.14
N ILE A 580 -31.12 3.23 -23.87
CA ILE A 580 -30.40 2.50 -22.82
C ILE A 580 -31.06 1.13 -22.62
N GLY A 581 -30.24 0.09 -22.56
CA GLY A 581 -30.67 -1.29 -22.34
C GLY A 581 -30.48 -1.71 -20.89
N LEU A 582 -31.53 -2.30 -20.29
CA LEU A 582 -31.43 -2.97 -18.99
C LEU A 582 -31.78 -4.44 -19.15
N LEU A 583 -30.85 -5.33 -18.77
CA LEU A 583 -31.11 -6.76 -18.63
C LEU A 583 -31.29 -7.06 -17.14
N ILE A 584 -32.50 -7.49 -16.78
CA ILE A 584 -32.90 -7.66 -15.39
C ILE A 584 -33.19 -9.14 -15.15
N ASN A 585 -32.46 -9.75 -14.22
CA ASN A 585 -32.69 -11.15 -13.86
C ASN A 585 -33.69 -11.22 -12.69
N LYS A 586 -34.82 -11.89 -12.92
CA LYS A 586 -35.91 -12.10 -11.97
C LYS A 586 -36.16 -13.60 -11.85
N MET A 587 -35.69 -14.23 -10.78
CA MET A 587 -35.92 -15.67 -10.54
C MET A 587 -35.59 -16.57 -11.76
N LYS A 588 -34.51 -16.25 -12.51
CA LYS A 588 -34.06 -16.90 -13.76
C LYS A 588 -34.81 -16.48 -15.04
N GLU A 589 -35.75 -15.55 -14.97
CA GLU A 589 -36.30 -14.87 -16.15
C GLU A 589 -35.49 -13.60 -16.45
N GLU A 590 -35.15 -13.40 -17.71
CA GLU A 590 -34.50 -12.19 -18.18
C GLU A 590 -35.53 -11.22 -18.75
N VAL A 591 -35.64 -10.04 -18.14
CA VAL A 591 -36.47 -8.94 -18.64
C VAL A 591 -35.55 -7.91 -19.27
N THR A 592 -35.70 -7.70 -20.58
CA THR A 592 -34.98 -6.65 -21.29
C THR A 592 -35.86 -5.40 -21.40
N ILE A 593 -35.42 -4.28 -20.83
CA ILE A 593 -36.05 -2.98 -21.04
C ILE A 593 -35.16 -2.20 -21.99
N LYS A 594 -35.71 -1.81 -23.14
CA LYS A 594 -35.09 -0.85 -24.06
C LYS A 594 -35.97 0.38 -24.11
N GLY A 595 -35.42 1.56 -23.82
CA GLY A 595 -36.15 2.81 -24.02
C GLY A 595 -35.59 4.00 -23.28
N GLY A 596 -35.73 5.16 -23.93
CA GLY A 596 -35.40 6.48 -23.41
C GLY A 596 -33.92 6.86 -23.49
N LYS A 597 -33.68 8.18 -23.59
CA LYS A 597 -32.34 8.78 -23.55
C LYS A 597 -31.86 9.00 -22.12
N SER A 598 -32.80 9.00 -21.18
CA SER A 598 -32.54 9.17 -19.76
C SER A 598 -33.31 8.15 -18.94
N LEU A 599 -32.59 7.45 -18.06
CA LEU A 599 -33.18 6.52 -17.09
C LEU A 599 -32.84 6.95 -15.67
N ARG A 600 -33.82 6.86 -14.79
CA ARG A 600 -33.64 7.00 -13.34
C ARG A 600 -34.09 5.72 -12.66
N ILE A 601 -33.14 4.99 -12.08
CA ILE A 601 -33.36 3.70 -11.42
C ILE A 601 -33.23 3.91 -9.92
N HIS A 602 -34.29 3.64 -9.17
CA HIS A 602 -34.28 3.65 -7.71
C HIS A 602 -34.41 2.21 -7.20
N ILE A 603 -33.43 1.75 -6.43
CA ILE A 603 -33.38 0.39 -5.88
C ILE A 603 -33.63 0.48 -4.37
N PHE A 604 -34.70 -0.14 -3.87
CA PHE A 604 -35.13 -0.03 -2.47
C PHE A 604 -34.42 -1.03 -1.55
N ASN A 605 -33.10 -1.17 -1.67
CA ASN A 605 -32.31 -2.08 -0.84
C ASN A 605 -30.81 -1.76 -0.91
N GLU A 606 -30.00 -2.55 -0.21
CA GLU A 606 -28.56 -2.61 -0.38
C GLU A 606 -28.19 -3.20 -1.75
N VAL A 607 -27.18 -2.61 -2.38
CA VAL A 607 -26.63 -3.03 -3.68
C VAL A 607 -25.12 -3.14 -3.58
N HIS A 608 -24.55 -4.19 -4.18
CA HIS A 608 -23.10 -4.35 -4.37
C HIS A 608 -22.77 -3.94 -5.81
N LEU A 609 -22.09 -2.81 -5.94
CA LEU A 609 -21.64 -2.24 -7.21
C LEU A 609 -20.15 -2.47 -7.41
N TYR A 610 -19.79 -3.00 -8.58
CA TYR A 610 -18.41 -3.04 -9.06
C TYR A 610 -18.27 -1.95 -10.11
N VAL A 611 -17.65 -0.84 -9.74
CA VAL A 611 -17.52 0.34 -10.60
C VAL A 611 -16.07 0.65 -10.91
N ARG A 612 -15.80 0.99 -12.18
CA ARG A 612 -14.46 1.27 -12.66
C ARG A 612 -14.10 2.74 -12.45
N ASN A 613 -12.98 2.96 -11.76
CA ASN A 613 -12.39 4.29 -11.53
C ASN A 613 -13.41 5.38 -11.10
N PRO A 614 -14.18 5.17 -10.01
CA PRO A 614 -15.18 6.12 -9.57
C PRO A 614 -14.56 7.41 -9.03
N ARG A 615 -15.11 8.55 -9.47
CA ARG A 615 -14.96 9.84 -8.78
C ARG A 615 -16.09 9.99 -7.77
N ILE A 616 -15.73 10.19 -6.51
CA ILE A 616 -16.65 10.23 -5.38
C ILE A 616 -16.64 11.64 -4.80
N LYS A 617 -17.83 12.22 -4.67
CA LYS A 617 -18.09 13.44 -3.91
C LYS A 617 -19.04 13.09 -2.77
N ALA A 618 -18.74 13.54 -1.58
CA ALA A 618 -19.60 13.29 -0.43
C ALA A 618 -19.67 14.50 0.48
N ASN A 619 -20.87 14.82 0.97
CA ASN A 619 -21.08 15.79 2.04
C ASN A 619 -21.68 15.08 3.27
N GLY A 620 -20.86 14.90 4.31
CA GLY A 620 -21.26 14.13 5.48
C GLY A 620 -20.08 13.68 6.33
N VAL A 621 -20.12 12.44 6.83
CA VAL A 621 -19.04 11.84 7.64
C VAL A 621 -18.47 10.63 6.92
N ALA A 622 -17.15 10.60 6.75
CA ALA A 622 -16.43 9.44 6.28
C ALA A 622 -15.47 8.90 7.34
N TRP A 623 -15.41 7.58 7.44
CA TRP A 623 -14.46 6.84 8.27
C TRP A 623 -13.59 6.00 7.34
N PHE A 624 -12.29 6.27 7.32
CA PHE A 624 -11.29 5.50 6.60
C PHE A 624 -10.47 4.68 7.60
N ASN A 625 -10.41 3.37 7.40
CA ASN A 625 -9.65 2.46 8.25
C ASN A 625 -8.30 2.12 7.61
N GLY A 626 -7.23 2.21 8.40
CA GLY A 626 -5.88 1.92 7.93
C GLY A 626 -5.43 2.84 6.80
N MET A 627 -5.69 4.14 6.92
CA MET A 627 -5.32 5.17 5.96
C MET A 627 -3.80 5.39 5.94
N HIS A 628 -3.25 5.46 4.73
CA HIS A 628 -1.89 5.89 4.43
C HIS A 628 -1.95 7.09 3.48
N SER A 629 -1.45 8.23 3.94
CA SER A 629 -1.26 9.42 3.11
C SER A 629 0.17 9.46 2.56
N ILE A 630 0.37 9.87 1.31
CA ILE A 630 1.68 9.84 0.66
C ILE A 630 1.94 11.16 -0.06
N PHE A 631 3.21 11.44 -0.38
CA PHE A 631 3.65 12.61 -1.11
C PHE A 631 3.10 13.91 -0.47
N SER A 632 2.48 14.78 -1.26
CA SER A 632 1.93 16.06 -0.79
C SER A 632 0.77 15.92 0.20
N LEU A 633 0.15 14.73 0.31
CA LEU A 633 -0.91 14.49 1.29
C LEU A 633 -0.36 14.13 2.67
N TYR A 634 0.84 13.52 2.74
CA TYR A 634 1.41 13.07 4.01
C TYR A 634 1.61 14.22 5.00
N PRO A 635 2.21 15.37 4.65
CA PRO A 635 2.35 16.50 5.58
C PRO A 635 1.01 17.05 6.10
N ARG A 636 -0.09 16.84 5.35
CA ARG A 636 -1.41 17.37 5.69
C ARG A 636 -2.25 16.41 6.54
N LEU A 637 -2.16 15.11 6.30
CA LEU A 637 -2.94 14.10 7.04
C LEU A 637 -2.09 13.39 8.11
N MET A 638 -0.82 13.13 7.84
CA MET A 638 0.11 12.34 8.67
C MET A 638 -0.47 10.98 9.06
N CYS A 639 -1.12 10.31 8.10
CA CYS A 639 -1.66 8.98 8.27
C CYS A 639 -0.68 7.94 7.74
N SER A 640 -0.26 7.02 8.59
CA SER A 640 0.50 5.82 8.21
C SER A 640 -0.12 4.62 8.90
N ASN A 641 -1.10 3.97 8.26
CA ASN A 641 -1.96 2.93 8.86
C ASN A 641 -2.79 3.43 10.06
N HIS A 642 -3.33 4.65 9.98
CA HIS A 642 -4.18 5.23 11.03
C HIS A 642 -5.64 5.25 10.59
N ASN A 643 -6.58 5.20 11.53
CA ASN A 643 -7.97 5.47 11.22
C ASN A 643 -8.16 6.98 11.07
N LEU A 644 -8.98 7.39 10.11
CA LEU A 644 -9.24 8.80 9.79
C LEU A 644 -10.73 9.03 9.67
N ARG A 645 -11.26 9.96 10.46
CA ARG A 645 -12.64 10.43 10.37
C ARG A 645 -12.64 11.84 9.79
N VAL A 646 -13.37 12.03 8.69
CA VAL A 646 -13.56 13.32 8.02
C VAL A 646 -15.03 13.71 8.14
N SER A 647 -15.31 14.93 8.57
CA SER A 647 -16.68 15.47 8.70
C SER A 647 -16.80 16.77 7.92
N GLY A 648 -17.59 16.76 6.86
CA GLY A 648 -17.82 17.87 5.92
C GLY A 648 -17.85 17.38 4.46
N SER A 649 -17.49 18.26 3.52
CA SER A 649 -17.44 17.92 2.09
C SER A 649 -16.08 17.33 1.72
N MET A 650 -16.06 16.22 1.00
CA MET A 650 -14.86 15.56 0.51
C MET A 650 -15.02 15.09 -0.93
N GLU A 651 -13.91 15.04 -1.64
CA GLU A 651 -13.86 14.58 -3.03
C GLU A 651 -12.55 13.85 -3.30
N PHE A 652 -12.65 12.73 -4.03
CA PHE A 652 -11.49 11.95 -4.48
C PHE A 652 -11.85 11.04 -5.65
N GLN A 653 -10.83 10.53 -6.33
CA GLN A 653 -10.96 9.55 -7.40
C GLN A 653 -10.27 8.25 -7.00
N VAL A 654 -10.95 7.12 -7.16
CA VAL A 654 -10.38 5.80 -6.87
C VAL A 654 -9.65 5.29 -8.11
N LEU A 655 -8.36 4.98 -7.97
CA LEU A 655 -7.54 4.51 -9.08
C LEU A 655 -7.61 2.99 -9.22
N VAL A 656 -7.35 2.27 -8.15
CA VAL A 656 -7.32 0.81 -8.11
C VAL A 656 -7.79 0.38 -6.72
N SER A 657 -8.51 -0.73 -6.64
CA SER A 657 -9.10 -1.23 -5.40
C SER A 657 -8.92 -2.75 -5.30
N ASP A 658 -8.38 -3.18 -4.17
CA ASP A 658 -8.17 -4.58 -3.80
C ASP A 658 -8.42 -4.67 -2.27
N VAL A 659 -7.54 -5.34 -1.51
CA VAL A 659 -7.43 -5.26 -0.05
C VAL A 659 -7.18 -3.81 0.42
N TYR A 660 -6.46 -3.03 -0.40
CA TYR A 660 -6.36 -1.59 -0.24
C TYR A 660 -6.96 -0.88 -1.45
N THR A 661 -7.62 0.24 -1.17
CA THR A 661 -8.17 1.15 -2.18
C THR A 661 -7.27 2.37 -2.30
N PHE A 662 -6.71 2.59 -3.48
CA PHE A 662 -5.88 3.74 -3.80
C PHE A 662 -6.74 4.88 -4.33
N ILE A 663 -6.53 6.07 -3.78
CA ILE A 663 -7.24 7.28 -4.14
C ILE A 663 -6.27 8.40 -4.50
N THR A 664 -6.69 9.27 -5.42
CA THR A 664 -5.99 10.48 -5.82
C THR A 664 -6.90 11.70 -5.74
N GLY A 665 -6.31 12.90 -5.79
CA GLY A 665 -7.05 14.14 -5.77
C GLY A 665 -7.85 14.35 -4.48
N PHE A 666 -7.43 13.74 -3.36
CA PHE A 666 -8.17 13.80 -2.11
C PHE A 666 -8.22 15.23 -1.58
N THR A 667 -9.41 15.82 -1.60
CA THR A 667 -9.72 17.15 -1.08
C THR A 667 -10.84 17.05 -0.06
N TRP A 668 -10.80 17.91 0.95
CA TRP A 668 -11.82 17.97 1.98
C TRP A 668 -11.98 19.40 2.50
N SER A 669 -13.15 19.66 3.07
CA SER A 669 -13.48 20.84 3.86
C SER A 669 -14.25 20.38 5.09
N GLY A 670 -13.89 20.88 6.26
CA GLY A 670 -14.47 20.47 7.53
C GLY A 670 -13.44 19.86 8.50
N LYS A 671 -13.93 19.10 9.48
CA LYS A 671 -13.13 18.59 10.60
C LYS A 671 -12.49 17.24 10.25
N ILE A 672 -11.21 17.09 10.56
CA ILE A 672 -10.49 15.82 10.51
C ILE A 672 -10.13 15.35 11.92
N ILE A 673 -10.37 14.08 12.20
CA ILE A 673 -9.99 13.40 13.43
C ILE A 673 -9.20 12.15 13.04
N ARG A 674 -7.97 12.03 13.55
CA ARG A 674 -7.13 10.85 13.38
C ARG A 674 -7.22 9.97 14.63
N ASP A 675 -7.22 8.66 14.45
CA ASP A 675 -7.16 7.69 15.54
C ASP A 675 -6.03 6.66 15.30
N PRO A 676 -5.01 6.62 16.18
CA PRO A 676 -4.80 7.51 17.33
C PRO A 676 -4.57 8.97 16.91
N PRO A 677 -4.87 9.96 17.78
CA PRO A 677 -4.62 11.37 17.49
C PRO A 677 -3.13 11.63 17.23
N ARG A 678 -2.81 12.74 16.55
CA ARG A 678 -1.42 13.14 16.28
C ARG A 678 -0.60 13.23 17.55
N LEU A 679 -1.07 14.03 18.49
CA LEU A 679 -0.49 14.15 19.80
C LEU A 679 -1.29 13.22 20.73
N VAL A 680 -0.76 12.04 21.02
CA VAL A 680 -1.33 11.16 22.06
C VAL A 680 -1.03 11.71 23.46
N PHE A 681 0.00 12.55 23.57
CA PHE A 681 0.50 13.09 24.83
C PHE A 681 -0.15 14.42 25.19
N ASP A 682 -1.00 14.44 26.22
CA ASP A 682 -1.56 15.68 26.75
C ASP A 682 -0.53 16.40 27.64
N GLU A 683 0.14 17.40 27.07
CA GLU A 683 1.15 18.19 27.80
C GLU A 683 0.59 18.94 28.99
N TYR A 684 -0.62 19.47 28.90
CA TYR A 684 -1.20 20.27 29.98
C TYR A 684 -1.47 19.39 31.19
N ASN A 685 -2.14 18.26 30.98
CA ASN A 685 -2.45 17.32 32.05
C ASN A 685 -1.18 16.70 32.63
N SER A 686 -0.17 16.45 31.81
CA SER A 686 1.13 15.96 32.28
C SER A 686 1.88 17.02 33.09
N LEU A 687 1.92 18.27 32.64
CA LEU A 687 2.54 19.37 33.39
C LEU A 687 1.84 19.58 34.74
N LYS A 688 0.51 19.50 34.78
CA LYS A 688 -0.29 19.61 36.01
C LYS A 688 0.06 18.52 37.03
N ARG A 689 0.26 17.29 36.56
CA ARG A 689 0.73 16.18 37.40
C ARG A 689 2.17 16.42 37.87
N VAL A 690 3.07 16.85 36.97
CA VAL A 690 4.48 17.11 37.31
C VAL A 690 4.59 18.19 38.38
N LEU A 691 3.79 19.25 38.27
CA LEU A 691 3.71 20.32 39.27
C LEU A 691 3.29 19.78 40.62
N SER A 692 2.27 18.92 40.66
CA SER A 692 1.78 18.29 41.90
C SER A 692 2.88 17.46 42.58
N TYR A 693 3.57 16.60 41.83
CA TYR A 693 4.70 15.82 42.38
C TYR A 693 5.89 16.68 42.76
N SER A 694 6.18 17.74 42.01
CA SER A 694 7.26 18.67 42.32
C SER A 694 7.04 19.39 43.65
N LEU A 695 5.78 19.73 43.96
CA LEU A 695 5.38 20.36 45.21
C LEU A 695 5.53 19.39 46.38
N ILE A 696 5.15 18.12 46.21
CA ILE A 696 5.38 17.06 47.22
C ILE A 696 6.88 16.90 47.51
N VAL A 697 7.73 16.81 46.47
CA VAL A 697 9.19 16.71 46.66
C VAL A 697 9.75 17.93 47.35
N PHE A 698 9.26 19.12 46.97
CA PHE A 698 9.68 20.36 47.60
C PHE A 698 9.34 20.37 49.09
N ILE A 699 8.15 19.91 49.48
CA ILE A 699 7.74 19.77 50.89
C ILE A 699 8.63 18.76 51.62
N ILE A 700 8.84 17.57 51.05
CA ILE A 700 9.67 16.52 51.67
C ILE A 700 11.12 17.00 51.84
N SER A 701 11.72 17.57 50.80
CA SER A 701 13.10 18.06 50.84
C SER A 701 13.27 19.23 51.82
N SER A 702 12.31 20.16 51.87
CA SER A 702 12.31 21.26 52.85
C SER A 702 12.17 20.74 54.28
N SER A 703 11.30 19.75 54.50
CA SER A 703 11.10 19.10 55.81
C SER A 703 12.36 18.37 56.27
N VAL A 704 12.99 17.59 55.39
CA VAL A 704 14.27 16.92 55.68
C VAL A 704 15.37 17.93 55.96
N HIS A 705 15.47 19.01 55.18
CA HIS A 705 16.43 20.08 55.42
C HIS A 705 16.22 20.72 56.80
N TYR A 706 14.97 20.98 57.18
CA TYR A 706 14.61 21.56 58.47
C TYR A 706 14.94 20.61 59.63
N LEU A 707 14.60 19.31 59.49
CA LEU A 707 14.97 18.28 60.47
C LEU A 707 16.48 18.18 60.65
N ILE A 708 17.27 18.20 59.57
CA ILE A 708 18.74 18.19 59.65
C ILE A 708 19.27 19.42 60.40
N LYS A 709 18.70 20.61 60.13
CA LYS A 709 19.05 21.84 60.87
C LYS A 709 18.70 21.73 62.34
N TYR A 710 17.52 21.20 62.65
CA TYR A 710 17.03 20.99 64.01
C TYR A 710 17.94 20.02 64.79
N PHE A 711 18.28 18.87 64.23
CA PHE A 711 19.19 17.90 64.85
C PHE A 711 20.61 18.45 65.05
N LYS A 712 21.11 19.26 64.10
CA LYS A 712 22.39 19.97 64.29
C LYS A 712 22.32 20.97 65.45
N LYS A 713 21.21 21.68 65.60
CA LYS A 713 21.01 22.61 66.71
C LYS A 713 20.98 21.87 68.05
N LEU A 714 20.25 20.75 68.14
CA LEU A 714 20.22 19.88 69.32
C LEU A 714 21.60 19.33 69.68
N ARG A 715 22.35 18.84 68.69
CA ARG A 715 23.72 18.33 68.90
C ARG A 715 24.71 19.40 69.35
N ASN A 716 24.47 20.67 69.04
CA ASN A 716 25.32 21.76 69.50
C ASN A 716 24.88 22.32 70.87
N ALA A 717 23.69 21.92 71.35
CA ALA A 717 23.11 22.40 72.61
C ALA A 717 23.30 21.42 73.78
N GLY A 718 23.63 20.16 73.50
CA GLY A 718 24.16 19.19 74.46
C GLY A 718 25.62 18.92 74.17
#